data_AF-A0A1B0C0M7-F1
#
_entry.id   AF-A0A1B0C0M7-F1
#
_cell.length_a   1.000
_cell.length_b   1.000
_cell.length_c   1.000
_cell.angle_alpha   90.00
_cell.angle_beta   90.00
_cell.angle_gamma   90.00
#
_symmetry.space_group_name_H-M   'P 1'
#
loop_
_entity.id
_entity.type
_entity.pdbx_description
1 polymer ?
#
loop_
_entity_poly.entity_id
_entity_poly.type
_entity_poly.pdbx_seq_one_letter_code
_entity_poly.pdbx_strand_id
1 'polypeptide(L)'
;MAVITHYLIFLFLIFATTFTSLTLFDFTKPLSKGTTLSSDEAHAKFHHNRSLARILTNKNNNSGDNRTQRNKRNVVANRTYIWDYGVVPYEVDKEFAPRLRQMFITAMQHWEQDTCLKFVEYDSKEHANYIYFTKTDYGCSSEVGKRGNSRQNILISPDCENFGNILHELGHALGFYHEHARPDRDDYIVVHHDNIDRGKELNFDKQLGNTSDSLGLPYDFESIMHYPNRAFSKNLYQDTIKPIAEVDIGQRLRLSKGDIKKANLLYKCLECGQTLQLPKGDILAPHYVGHNTTAADEGHQYNLTSETCEWHIAAGNGERIMLQINDVNILHSSNCSEDYVEIRDGYWYRSPLLERLCGKHATVKLESQSKHMLIKYVNRNAAKGYYGFKANYEFIFNNIIRLNGSRHLDFKSRSAHLADKPYSWYVIAPEGHQVTVKFEFLDLGSRDECDVDYLEIRNGNNSASGILAKVCGTSNPGNIISTTNEMFLKFVSDSSIEKLSFSAIFMLEIDECKLGIHNCQQKCKNTLGSYRCACLPDYALLADGKSCAKNPCSSVIDANDGKGTFGLTSFPSNFNLPGRCIWKLVAPENYTLFLNFTQFELVCDDSDYLVIYSQFKSKRLKKFGQFYCYQFPASVKSLKNILRLELNLGEEAYQRTKLKAEYKIDNDECSIRNGGCEQMCKNTFGSFECLCREGFILHGNGRNCTETECKFNITAPNGRISSLNYPANYTRNSYCYWRFQTVLGHRIRLKFLEFDVEHHQECIYDNVTIYDGRSQASSSLGIFCGKLNATHNVLATTNYMLMVFRTDANVQFKGFNVKHLTECGGYLEATNNPQILLSHPSYGSKSYRYNMLCDWHITADSDKSVEIKVVDFELEYDESCESDYLEIIEEPGYYRKSYGRFCGAGKPSIIKSCSDSITVRFITNESFNFKGFKMEFKSIEGQECMETIDEVNY
;
A
#
# COMPACT_ATOMS: atom_id res chain seq x y z
N MET A 1 13.48 -24.56 -67.25
CA MET A 1 13.02 -25.53 -68.27
C MET A 1 11.64 -26.02 -67.83
N ALA A 2 10.62 -25.90 -68.69
CA ALA A 2 9.21 -26.21 -68.42
C ALA A 2 9.01 -27.59 -67.76
N VAL A 3 8.08 -27.81 -66.82
CA VAL A 3 6.79 -27.11 -66.57
C VAL A 3 6.72 -26.61 -65.11
N ILE A 4 7.51 -25.57 -64.80
CA ILE A 4 7.46 -24.83 -63.52
C ILE A 4 7.47 -23.33 -63.88
N THR A 5 6.30 -22.77 -64.21
CA THR A 5 6.27 -21.39 -64.72
C THR A 5 4.97 -20.59 -64.54
N HIS A 6 3.89 -21.10 -63.91
CA HIS A 6 2.62 -20.36 -63.79
C HIS A 6 1.91 -20.40 -62.40
N TYR A 7 2.52 -21.00 -61.37
CA TYR A 7 1.93 -21.10 -60.02
C TYR A 7 2.86 -20.72 -58.86
N LEU A 8 4.04 -20.12 -59.14
CA LEU A 8 5.12 -19.96 -58.15
C LEU A 8 5.74 -18.56 -58.04
N ILE A 9 4.96 -17.51 -58.37
CA ILE A 9 5.25 -16.11 -57.98
C ILE A 9 3.97 -15.46 -57.42
N PHE A 10 3.29 -16.16 -56.49
CA PHE A 10 2.02 -15.71 -55.91
C PHE A 10 1.90 -15.91 -54.38
N LEU A 11 3.03 -16.18 -53.70
CA LEU A 11 3.02 -16.54 -52.26
C LEU A 11 4.14 -15.88 -51.43
N PHE A 12 4.80 -14.84 -51.96
CA PHE A 12 5.83 -14.09 -51.21
C PHE A 12 5.83 -12.56 -51.39
N LEU A 13 4.71 -11.98 -51.82
CA LEU A 13 4.47 -10.53 -51.80
C LEU A 13 3.02 -10.20 -51.35
N ILE A 14 2.54 -10.89 -50.32
CA ILE A 14 1.31 -10.53 -49.57
C ILE A 14 1.63 -10.51 -48.07
N PHE A 15 2.47 -9.55 -47.70
CA PHE A 15 2.40 -8.85 -46.42
C PHE A 15 2.43 -7.36 -46.79
N ALA A 16 1.56 -6.56 -46.15
CA ALA A 16 1.27 -5.15 -46.43
C ALA A 16 0.40 -4.82 -47.69
N THR A 17 -0.84 -4.39 -47.39
CA THR A 17 -1.74 -3.50 -48.17
C THR A 17 -2.35 -3.97 -49.50
N THR A 18 -3.69 -4.03 -49.53
CA THR A 18 -4.51 -3.69 -50.71
C THR A 18 -5.75 -2.88 -50.30
N PHE A 19 -5.82 -1.64 -50.79
CA PHE A 19 -7.06 -0.92 -51.15
C PHE A 19 -7.66 -1.61 -52.41
N THR A 20 -8.89 -1.43 -52.91
CA THR A 20 -9.94 -0.41 -52.70
C THR A 20 -11.28 -0.91 -53.29
N SER A 21 -12.42 -0.37 -52.83
CA SER A 21 -13.44 0.25 -53.72
C SER A 21 -14.66 0.80 -52.97
N LEU A 22 -14.47 1.91 -52.22
CA LEU A 22 -15.46 2.99 -52.26
C LEU A 22 -14.99 3.99 -53.34
N THR A 23 -15.91 4.42 -54.20
CA THR A 23 -15.66 5.44 -55.24
C THR A 23 -15.52 6.82 -54.58
N LEU A 24 -14.35 7.49 -54.66
CA LEU A 24 -13.93 8.38 -55.77
C LEU A 24 -14.90 9.55 -56.04
N PHE A 25 -14.54 10.77 -55.66
CA PHE A 25 -13.61 11.58 -56.47
C PHE A 25 -12.93 12.73 -55.69
N ASP A 26 -11.90 13.30 -56.31
CA ASP A 26 -10.79 14.01 -55.67
C ASP A 26 -10.81 15.55 -55.76
N PHE A 27 -9.90 16.17 -55.00
CA PHE A 27 -9.47 17.57 -54.91
C PHE A 27 -9.49 18.46 -56.18
N THR A 28 -9.73 19.78 -56.02
CA THR A 28 -8.69 20.86 -56.08
C THR A 28 -9.25 22.31 -55.93
N LYS A 29 -8.39 23.26 -55.48
CA LYS A 29 -8.59 24.75 -55.40
C LYS A 29 -8.36 25.42 -56.80
N PRO A 30 -8.62 26.74 -57.10
CA PRO A 30 -8.73 27.93 -56.20
C PRO A 30 -9.72 29.09 -56.58
N LEU A 31 -9.75 30.15 -55.73
CA LEU A 31 -10.15 31.58 -55.92
C LEU A 31 -11.14 32.02 -57.06
N SER A 32 -12.26 32.67 -56.70
CA SER A 32 -12.45 34.16 -56.86
C SER A 32 -13.88 34.73 -56.57
N LYS A 33 -13.89 35.95 -56.00
CA LYS A 33 -14.87 37.08 -56.01
C LYS A 33 -16.40 36.91 -56.20
N GLY A 34 -17.15 37.58 -55.31
CA GLY A 34 -18.54 38.08 -55.50
C GLY A 34 -19.65 37.11 -55.05
N THR A 35 -20.80 37.52 -54.49
CA THR A 35 -21.32 38.89 -54.21
C THR A 35 -22.36 38.86 -53.06
N THR A 36 -22.61 40.05 -52.52
CA THR A 36 -23.48 40.51 -51.41
C THR A 36 -24.97 40.08 -51.36
N LEU A 37 -25.61 40.48 -50.23
CA LEU A 37 -27.04 40.46 -49.83
C LEU A 37 -27.58 39.12 -49.28
N SER A 38 -28.53 39.05 -48.34
CA SER A 38 -28.94 39.80 -47.12
C SER A 38 -30.36 39.33 -46.77
N SER A 39 -30.78 39.53 -45.51
CA SER A 39 -32.18 39.68 -45.05
C SER A 39 -33.19 38.52 -45.20
N ASP A 40 -33.87 38.25 -44.06
CA ASP A 40 -35.22 37.69 -43.92
C ASP A 40 -35.44 36.20 -44.27
N GLU A 41 -36.35 35.44 -43.64
CA GLU A 41 -36.98 35.49 -42.31
C GLU A 41 -37.55 34.09 -42.03
N ALA A 42 -37.57 33.61 -40.77
CA ALA A 42 -38.35 32.44 -40.39
C ALA A 42 -38.79 32.51 -38.91
N HIS A 43 -39.92 33.19 -38.69
CA HIS A 43 -40.62 33.26 -37.41
C HIS A 43 -41.20 31.90 -36.97
N ALA A 44 -41.13 31.56 -35.66
CA ALA A 44 -42.32 31.64 -34.78
C ALA A 44 -42.13 31.06 -33.35
N LYS A 45 -42.39 31.92 -32.34
CA LYS A 45 -42.94 31.69 -30.99
C LYS A 45 -42.28 30.66 -30.04
N PHE A 46 -41.65 31.03 -28.91
CA PHE A 46 -42.03 31.88 -27.74
C PHE A 46 -43.16 31.35 -26.82
N HIS A 47 -42.78 31.09 -25.55
CA HIS A 47 -43.23 31.69 -24.27
C HIS A 47 -42.82 30.66 -23.18
N HIS A 48 -42.21 30.95 -22.03
CA HIS A 48 -41.97 32.17 -21.25
C HIS A 48 -40.58 32.00 -20.55
N ASN A 49 -39.93 32.96 -19.87
CA ASN A 49 -40.22 34.36 -19.60
C ASN A 49 -38.90 35.17 -19.44
N ARG A 50 -38.93 36.49 -19.66
CA ARG A 50 -37.87 37.44 -19.25
C ARG A 50 -38.41 38.87 -19.24
N SER A 51 -38.68 39.42 -18.06
CA SER A 51 -38.95 40.85 -17.88
C SER A 51 -38.56 41.30 -16.48
N LEU A 52 -37.56 42.19 -16.41
CA LEU A 52 -37.53 43.41 -15.59
C LEU A 52 -36.09 43.94 -15.50
N ALA A 53 -35.74 44.84 -16.41
CA ALA A 53 -34.64 45.78 -16.24
C ALA A 53 -35.14 47.17 -16.66
N ARG A 54 -34.86 48.18 -15.81
CA ARG A 54 -35.31 49.59 -15.91
C ARG A 54 -36.82 49.84 -15.78
N ILE A 55 -37.22 50.30 -14.59
CA ILE A 55 -37.78 51.64 -14.33
C ILE A 55 -37.46 51.95 -12.85
N LEU A 56 -36.99 53.17 -12.58
CA LEU A 56 -37.27 54.02 -11.40
C LEU A 56 -36.19 55.10 -11.25
N THR A 57 -36.46 56.27 -11.81
CA THR A 57 -35.88 57.54 -11.35
C THR A 57 -36.91 58.29 -10.52
N ASN A 58 -36.44 58.94 -9.45
CA ASN A 58 -37.15 59.90 -8.60
C ASN A 58 -38.49 59.51 -7.95
N LYS A 59 -38.42 59.28 -6.63
CA LYS A 59 -39.26 60.02 -5.67
C LYS A 59 -38.49 60.26 -4.37
N ASN A 60 -38.27 61.53 -4.02
CA ASN A 60 -37.90 61.92 -2.66
C ASN A 60 -39.10 61.69 -1.73
N ASN A 61 -38.87 61.11 -0.55
CA ASN A 61 -39.41 61.63 0.70
C ASN A 61 -38.71 61.02 1.92
N ASN A 62 -38.59 61.82 2.97
CA ASN A 62 -37.82 61.49 4.18
C ASN A 62 -38.52 60.46 5.08
N SER A 63 -37.77 59.45 5.50
CA SER A 63 -37.82 58.88 6.86
C SER A 63 -36.57 58.04 7.08
N GLY A 64 -35.74 58.39 8.07
CA GLY A 64 -34.46 57.71 8.28
C GLY A 64 -34.60 56.38 9.01
N ASP A 65 -33.92 55.34 8.50
CA ASP A 65 -33.47 54.19 9.30
C ASP A 65 -32.01 53.85 8.90
N ASN A 66 -31.09 53.96 9.85
CA ASN A 66 -29.65 53.75 9.62
C ASN A 66 -29.32 52.25 9.72
N ARG A 67 -29.60 51.48 8.65
CA ARG A 67 -29.12 50.09 8.55
C ARG A 67 -27.75 50.04 7.87
N THR A 68 -26.72 49.96 8.70
CA THR A 68 -25.33 49.75 8.27
C THR A 68 -25.18 48.41 7.52
N GLN A 69 -24.54 48.48 6.36
CA GLN A 69 -24.23 47.30 5.54
C GLN A 69 -23.26 46.40 6.33
N ARG A 70 -23.70 45.21 6.74
CA ARG A 70 -22.87 44.28 7.52
C ARG A 70 -21.84 43.60 6.62
N ASN A 71 -20.56 43.94 6.80
CA ASN A 71 -19.45 43.25 6.12
C ASN A 71 -19.42 41.76 6.51
N LYS A 72 -19.31 40.89 5.49
CA LYS A 72 -19.14 39.42 5.53
C LYS A 72 -17.77 39.04 6.13
N ARG A 73 -17.59 37.93 6.90
CA ARG A 73 -16.36 37.68 7.71
C ARG A 73 -15.93 36.18 7.89
N ASN A 74 -14.65 35.77 7.70
CA ASN A 74 -14.18 34.37 7.93
C ASN A 74 -12.66 34.04 8.28
N VAL A 75 -11.74 34.97 8.50
CA VAL A 75 -10.34 34.72 8.95
C VAL A 75 -9.94 35.65 10.08
N VAL A 76 -8.87 35.37 10.82
CA VAL A 76 -8.41 36.23 11.94
C VAL A 76 -8.31 37.72 11.57
N ALA A 77 -9.15 38.55 12.21
CA ALA A 77 -9.16 39.99 11.97
C ALA A 77 -7.97 40.71 12.62
N ASN A 78 -7.45 40.17 13.74
CA ASN A 78 -6.30 40.74 14.43
C ASN A 78 -4.98 40.21 13.81
N ARG A 79 -4.22 41.12 13.21
CA ARG A 79 -2.97 40.82 12.49
C ARG A 79 -1.83 40.27 13.37
N THR A 80 -1.92 40.35 14.70
CA THR A 80 -0.93 39.68 15.57
C THR A 80 -0.96 38.15 15.45
N TYR A 81 -2.09 37.58 15.03
CA TYR A 81 -2.29 36.13 14.84
C TYR A 81 -1.86 35.64 13.44
N ILE A 82 -1.32 36.51 12.60
CA ILE A 82 -0.79 36.13 11.28
C ILE A 82 0.68 35.74 11.44
N TRP A 83 1.11 34.69 10.73
CA TRP A 83 2.52 34.30 10.68
C TRP A 83 3.36 35.33 9.94
N ASP A 84 4.47 35.76 10.55
CA ASP A 84 5.25 36.89 10.07
C ASP A 84 5.86 36.57 8.69
N TYR A 85 5.60 37.42 7.70
CA TYR A 85 6.03 37.22 6.30
C TYR A 85 5.56 35.91 5.66
N GLY A 86 4.51 35.27 6.19
CA GLY A 86 4.01 33.97 5.70
C GLY A 86 4.90 32.78 6.05
N VAL A 87 5.91 32.95 6.91
CA VAL A 87 6.81 31.88 7.34
C VAL A 87 6.22 31.16 8.56
N VAL A 88 6.00 29.86 8.43
CA VAL A 88 5.46 28.95 9.45
C VAL A 88 6.53 27.92 9.80
N PRO A 89 7.33 28.12 10.85
CA PRO A 89 8.29 27.12 11.31
C PRO A 89 7.55 25.92 11.91
N TYR A 90 8.02 24.70 11.63
CA TYR A 90 7.38 23.46 12.10
C TYR A 90 8.39 22.47 12.68
N GLU A 91 7.89 21.63 13.59
CA GLU A 91 8.54 20.41 14.07
C GLU A 91 7.47 19.29 14.16
N VAL A 92 7.91 18.03 13.98
CA VAL A 92 7.04 16.85 13.97
C VAL A 92 7.52 15.89 15.05
N ASP A 93 6.60 15.41 15.88
CA ASP A 93 6.91 14.40 16.90
C ASP A 93 7.54 13.13 16.29
N LYS A 94 8.58 12.62 16.96
CA LYS A 94 9.34 11.46 16.49
C LYS A 94 8.54 10.16 16.64
N GLU A 95 7.52 10.15 17.51
CA GLU A 95 6.62 9.01 17.69
C GLU A 95 5.68 8.75 16.52
N PHE A 96 5.50 9.70 15.60
CA PHE A 96 4.71 9.46 14.40
C PHE A 96 5.43 8.54 13.42
N ALA A 97 4.65 7.62 12.82
CA ALA A 97 5.16 6.71 11.80
C ALA A 97 5.77 7.49 10.62
N PRO A 98 6.90 7.04 10.03
CA PRO A 98 7.60 7.77 8.96
C PRO A 98 6.68 8.19 7.79
N ARG A 99 5.73 7.33 7.41
CA ARG A 99 4.70 7.61 6.39
C ARG A 99 3.85 8.84 6.73
N LEU A 100 3.41 8.98 7.97
CA LEU A 100 2.58 10.11 8.40
C LEU A 100 3.39 11.41 8.48
N ARG A 101 4.65 11.33 8.96
CA ARG A 101 5.57 12.49 8.92
C ARG A 101 5.71 13.03 7.48
N GLN A 102 5.79 12.13 6.49
CA GLN A 102 5.82 12.48 5.08
C GLN A 102 4.48 13.03 4.54
N MET A 103 3.34 12.66 5.14
CA MET A 103 2.03 13.24 4.83
C MET A 103 1.90 14.68 5.34
N PHE A 104 2.38 14.99 6.55
CA PHE A 104 2.45 16.37 7.05
C PHE A 104 3.24 17.27 6.10
N ILE A 105 4.43 16.83 5.67
CA ILE A 105 5.26 17.54 4.68
C ILE A 105 4.51 17.74 3.35
N THR A 106 3.77 16.73 2.89
CA THR A 106 3.01 16.83 1.63
C THR A 106 1.82 17.80 1.74
N ALA A 107 1.16 17.87 2.90
CA ALA A 107 0.08 18.81 3.14
C ALA A 107 0.57 20.27 3.24
N MET A 108 1.74 20.48 3.87
CA MET A 108 2.42 21.78 3.87
C MET A 108 2.79 22.21 2.46
N GLN A 109 3.41 21.34 1.66
CA GLN A 109 3.74 21.61 0.24
C GLN A 109 2.51 21.99 -0.61
N HIS A 110 1.34 21.41 -0.35
CA HIS A 110 0.10 21.74 -1.06
C HIS A 110 -0.39 23.17 -0.72
N TRP A 111 -0.11 23.70 0.48
CA TRP A 111 -0.33 25.11 0.78
C TRP A 111 0.70 26.03 0.09
N GLU A 112 1.98 25.63 0.02
CA GLU A 112 3.05 26.42 -0.63
C GLU A 112 2.93 26.53 -2.15
N GLN A 113 2.23 25.59 -2.81
CA GLN A 113 2.14 25.53 -4.26
C GLN A 113 1.42 26.74 -4.87
N ASP A 114 0.27 27.10 -4.30
CA ASP A 114 -0.63 28.14 -4.84
C ASP A 114 -0.66 29.42 -3.96
N THR A 115 0.19 29.50 -2.94
CA THR A 115 0.29 30.65 -2.04
C THR A 115 1.74 31.06 -1.76
N CYS A 116 1.95 32.24 -1.17
CA CYS A 116 3.27 32.70 -0.70
C CYS A 116 3.66 32.19 0.70
N LEU A 117 2.88 31.26 1.27
CA LEU A 117 3.20 30.62 2.55
C LEU A 117 4.43 29.72 2.42
N LYS A 118 5.16 29.58 3.52
CA LYS A 118 6.44 28.85 3.59
C LYS A 118 6.47 28.02 4.88
N PHE A 119 6.63 26.72 4.75
CA PHE A 119 6.78 25.82 5.89
C PHE A 119 8.24 25.41 6.01
N VAL A 120 8.88 25.85 7.10
CA VAL A 120 10.33 25.66 7.32
C VAL A 120 10.59 24.84 8.56
N GLU A 121 11.64 24.02 8.55
CA GLU A 121 12.04 23.28 9.75
C GLU A 121 12.41 24.25 10.87
N TYR A 122 11.97 23.94 12.09
CA TYR A 122 12.24 24.77 13.27
C TYR A 122 13.74 24.88 13.58
N ASP A 123 14.18 26.09 13.94
CA ASP A 123 15.54 26.40 14.39
C ASP A 123 15.42 27.39 15.53
N SER A 124 15.91 27.01 16.71
CA SER A 124 15.78 27.80 17.94
C SER A 124 16.58 29.11 17.95
N LYS A 125 17.45 29.36 16.95
CA LYS A 125 18.19 30.61 16.78
C LYS A 125 17.44 31.63 15.92
N GLU A 126 16.72 31.17 14.90
CA GLU A 126 16.04 32.03 13.91
C GLU A 126 14.53 32.17 14.23
N HIS A 127 13.92 31.14 14.83
CA HIS A 127 12.47 31.03 14.98
C HIS A 127 12.03 31.18 16.44
N ALA A 128 11.25 32.22 16.74
CA ALA A 128 10.68 32.47 18.06
C ALA A 128 9.35 31.74 18.32
N ASN A 129 8.62 31.35 17.26
CA ASN A 129 7.35 30.63 17.32
C ASN A 129 7.31 29.54 16.26
N TYR A 130 6.66 28.40 16.53
CA TYR A 130 6.58 27.26 15.62
C TYR A 130 5.37 26.36 15.91
N ILE A 131 4.88 25.67 14.88
CA ILE A 131 3.88 24.60 15.02
C ILE A 131 4.56 23.27 15.38
N TYR A 132 3.94 22.49 16.25
CA TYR A 132 4.43 21.17 16.67
C TYR A 132 3.33 20.13 16.49
N PHE A 133 3.48 19.25 15.49
CA PHE A 133 2.56 18.12 15.33
C PHE A 133 2.81 17.12 16.45
N THR A 134 1.78 16.74 17.20
CA THR A 134 1.86 15.74 18.27
C THR A 134 0.57 14.93 18.39
N LYS A 135 0.63 13.78 19.07
CA LYS A 135 -0.49 12.84 19.17
C LYS A 135 -1.55 13.29 20.17
N THR A 136 -2.78 12.84 19.94
CA THR A 136 -3.85 12.87 20.94
C THR A 136 -4.72 11.62 20.81
N ASP A 137 -5.39 11.24 21.90
CA ASP A 137 -6.23 10.03 21.92
C ASP A 137 -7.61 10.23 21.28
N TYR A 138 -8.07 11.49 21.08
CA TYR A 138 -9.41 11.79 20.57
C TYR A 138 -9.46 13.05 19.70
N GLY A 139 -9.95 12.91 18.46
CA GLY A 139 -10.24 14.03 17.56
C GLY A 139 -9.02 14.83 17.14
N CYS A 140 -9.23 15.93 16.42
CA CYS A 140 -8.17 16.83 15.98
C CYS A 140 -8.47 18.27 16.27
N SER A 141 -7.40 19.02 16.54
CA SER A 141 -7.50 20.44 16.82
C SER A 141 -6.17 21.13 16.60
N SER A 142 -6.25 22.30 16.01
CA SER A 142 -5.18 23.26 15.87
C SER A 142 -5.64 24.64 16.33
N GLU A 143 -4.73 25.38 16.96
CA GLU A 143 -4.99 26.76 17.35
C GLU A 143 -5.18 27.66 16.13
N VAL A 144 -6.13 28.60 16.21
CA VAL A 144 -6.42 29.50 15.09
C VAL A 144 -5.40 30.64 15.02
N GLY A 145 -4.48 30.52 14.07
CA GLY A 145 -3.38 31.46 13.81
C GLY A 145 -2.18 31.29 14.75
N LYS A 146 -1.22 32.21 14.62
CA LYS A 146 -0.03 32.32 15.47
C LYS A 146 -0.43 32.80 16.88
N ARG A 147 -0.25 31.98 17.91
CA ARG A 147 -0.63 32.33 19.30
C ARG A 147 0.45 33.06 20.11
N GLY A 148 1.69 33.12 19.62
CA GLY A 148 2.76 33.96 20.20
C GLY A 148 3.47 33.41 21.43
N ASN A 149 3.32 32.13 21.74
CA ASN A 149 3.84 31.48 22.97
C ASN A 149 4.92 30.41 22.69
N SER A 150 5.81 30.63 21.71
CA SER A 150 6.79 29.65 21.22
C SER A 150 6.17 28.44 20.51
N ARG A 151 6.13 27.26 21.15
CA ARG A 151 5.51 26.05 20.61
C ARG A 151 3.98 26.15 20.66
N GLN A 152 3.31 26.00 19.51
CA GLN A 152 1.87 25.73 19.45
C GLN A 152 1.60 24.35 18.87
N ASN A 153 0.81 23.54 19.57
CA ASN A 153 0.56 22.16 19.16
C ASN A 153 -0.51 22.09 18.06
N ILE A 154 -0.30 21.18 17.10
CA ILE A 154 -1.35 20.61 16.25
C ILE A 154 -1.58 19.19 16.75
N LEU A 155 -2.78 18.90 17.26
CA LEU A 155 -3.13 17.60 17.81
C LEU A 155 -3.72 16.71 16.70
N ILE A 156 -3.08 15.57 16.47
CA ILE A 156 -3.51 14.56 15.50
C ILE A 156 -3.81 13.24 16.23
N SER A 157 -5.04 12.76 16.13
CA SER A 157 -5.45 11.41 16.54
C SER A 157 -5.39 10.42 15.36
N PRO A 158 -5.44 9.10 15.62
CA PRO A 158 -5.45 8.07 14.58
C PRO A 158 -6.51 8.32 13.49
N ASP A 159 -7.71 8.76 13.87
CA ASP A 159 -8.84 8.98 12.94
C ASP A 159 -8.63 10.18 11.99
N CYS A 160 -7.61 11.00 12.27
CA CYS A 160 -7.20 12.12 11.43
C CYS A 160 -5.94 11.86 10.62
N GLU A 161 -5.39 10.64 10.61
CA GLU A 161 -4.17 10.29 9.86
C GLU A 161 -4.38 10.25 8.33
N ASN A 162 -5.27 11.10 7.80
CA ASN A 162 -5.57 11.29 6.39
C ASN A 162 -5.19 12.71 5.91
N PHE A 163 -4.90 12.83 4.62
CA PHE A 163 -4.37 14.05 4.01
C PHE A 163 -5.29 15.28 4.16
N GLY A 164 -6.61 15.09 4.07
CA GLY A 164 -7.61 16.16 4.14
C GLY A 164 -7.73 16.78 5.52
N ASN A 165 -7.73 15.95 6.58
CA ASN A 165 -7.78 16.44 7.95
C ASN A 165 -6.49 17.18 8.32
N ILE A 166 -5.33 16.70 7.87
CA ILE A 166 -4.05 17.42 8.04
C ILE A 166 -4.08 18.80 7.35
N LEU A 167 -4.63 18.89 6.13
CA LEU A 167 -4.82 20.18 5.44
C LEU A 167 -5.75 21.13 6.20
N HIS A 168 -6.81 20.61 6.81
CA HIS A 168 -7.77 21.36 7.63
C HIS A 168 -7.11 21.95 8.88
N GLU A 169 -6.37 21.14 9.65
CA GLU A 169 -5.65 21.61 10.85
C GLU A 169 -4.57 22.64 10.51
N LEU A 170 -3.88 22.47 9.37
CA LEU A 170 -2.97 23.50 8.84
C LEU A 170 -3.71 24.81 8.51
N GLY A 171 -4.91 24.74 7.95
CA GLY A 171 -5.76 25.91 7.71
C GLY A 171 -6.08 26.69 9.00
N HIS A 172 -6.39 25.99 10.10
CA HIS A 172 -6.52 26.60 11.41
C HIS A 172 -5.22 27.28 11.87
N ALA A 173 -4.08 26.58 11.82
CA ALA A 173 -2.77 27.17 12.17
C ALA A 173 -2.44 28.43 11.36
N LEU A 174 -2.93 28.54 10.12
CA LEU A 174 -2.81 29.71 9.23
C LEU A 174 -3.81 30.84 9.52
N GLY A 175 -4.71 30.66 10.49
CA GLY A 175 -5.67 31.69 10.92
C GLY A 175 -7.06 31.60 10.28
N PHE A 176 -7.44 30.45 9.72
CA PHE A 176 -8.76 30.25 9.13
C PHE A 176 -9.75 29.75 10.19
N TYR A 177 -10.96 30.33 10.17
CA TYR A 177 -12.12 29.79 10.87
C TYR A 177 -12.93 28.87 9.94
N HIS A 178 -13.81 28.06 10.52
CA HIS A 178 -14.70 27.21 9.72
C HIS A 178 -15.67 28.04 8.87
N GLU A 179 -15.85 27.66 7.60
CA GLU A 179 -16.69 28.41 6.66
C GLU A 179 -18.17 28.44 7.08
N HIS A 180 -18.68 27.39 7.74
CA HIS A 180 -20.03 27.37 8.32
C HIS A 180 -20.17 28.23 9.59
N ALA A 181 -19.09 28.82 10.12
CA ALA A 181 -19.14 29.72 11.27
C ALA A 181 -19.22 31.21 10.84
N ARG A 182 -19.30 31.50 9.54
CA ARG A 182 -19.41 32.87 9.00
C ARG A 182 -20.62 33.65 9.53
N PRO A 183 -20.51 34.96 9.83
CA PRO A 183 -21.64 35.79 10.21
C PRO A 183 -22.72 35.92 9.13
N ASP A 184 -22.35 35.77 7.85
CA ASP A 184 -23.24 35.81 6.69
C ASP A 184 -23.68 34.43 6.19
N ARG A 185 -23.34 33.33 6.90
CA ARG A 185 -23.62 31.96 6.43
C ARG A 185 -25.10 31.69 6.12
N ASP A 186 -26.02 32.33 6.85
CA ASP A 186 -27.45 32.02 6.81
C ASP A 186 -28.08 32.47 5.48
N ASP A 187 -27.36 33.26 4.67
CA ASP A 187 -27.69 33.59 3.27
C ASP A 187 -27.39 32.42 2.30
N TYR A 188 -26.68 31.37 2.75
CA TYR A 188 -26.13 30.29 1.90
C TYR A 188 -26.39 28.87 2.42
N ILE A 189 -26.45 28.68 3.74
CA ILE A 189 -26.68 27.39 4.42
C ILE A 189 -27.76 27.52 5.50
N VAL A 190 -28.48 26.43 5.73
CA VAL A 190 -29.43 26.26 6.83
C VAL A 190 -28.81 25.30 7.86
N VAL A 191 -28.76 25.72 9.13
CA VAL A 191 -28.35 24.86 10.24
C VAL A 191 -29.60 24.31 10.93
N HIS A 192 -29.77 22.99 10.86
CA HIS A 192 -30.89 22.29 11.50
C HIS A 192 -30.56 21.98 12.95
N HIS A 193 -30.77 22.95 13.84
CA HIS A 193 -30.44 22.83 15.27
C HIS A 193 -31.09 21.63 15.96
N ASP A 194 -32.30 21.24 15.55
CA ASP A 194 -32.99 20.06 16.08
C ASP A 194 -32.27 18.73 15.78
N ASN A 195 -31.40 18.71 14.76
CA ASN A 195 -30.61 17.54 14.37
C ASN A 195 -29.23 17.47 15.06
N ILE A 196 -28.79 18.52 15.78
CA ILE A 196 -27.45 18.58 16.39
C ILE A 196 -27.40 17.79 17.70
N ASP A 197 -26.41 16.92 17.87
CA ASP A 197 -26.20 16.14 19.10
C ASP A 197 -26.09 17.02 20.35
N ARG A 198 -26.63 16.52 21.47
CA ARG A 198 -26.91 17.30 22.67
C ARG A 198 -25.61 17.77 23.32
N GLY A 199 -25.43 19.08 23.43
CA GLY A 199 -24.20 19.70 23.95
C GLY A 199 -23.14 19.98 22.87
N LYS A 200 -23.44 19.76 21.58
CA LYS A 200 -22.57 20.11 20.44
C LYS A 200 -23.02 21.37 19.70
N GLU A 201 -24.07 22.05 20.17
CA GLU A 201 -24.70 23.19 19.50
C GLU A 201 -23.73 24.37 19.32
N LEU A 202 -22.81 24.57 20.27
CA LEU A 202 -21.78 25.63 20.23
C LEU A 202 -20.83 25.54 19.03
N ASN A 203 -20.65 24.35 18.43
CA ASN A 203 -19.82 24.17 17.23
C ASN A 203 -20.45 24.82 15.97
N PHE A 204 -21.69 25.29 16.09
CA PHE A 204 -22.46 25.97 15.06
C PHE A 204 -22.73 27.43 15.43
N ASP A 205 -22.05 28.00 16.42
CA ASP A 205 -22.12 29.43 16.69
C ASP A 205 -21.45 30.24 15.57
N LYS A 206 -22.02 31.40 15.26
CA LYS A 206 -21.42 32.33 14.30
C LYS A 206 -20.28 33.10 14.97
N GLN A 207 -19.15 33.23 14.28
CA GLN A 207 -18.03 34.02 14.75
C GLN A 207 -18.45 35.47 15.04
N LEU A 208 -17.93 36.03 16.14
CA LEU A 208 -18.21 37.42 16.48
C LEU A 208 -17.57 38.35 15.43
N GLY A 209 -18.29 39.39 15.05
CA GLY A 209 -17.88 40.23 13.92
C GLY A 209 -16.53 40.92 14.13
N ASN A 210 -16.11 41.19 15.36
CA ASN A 210 -14.84 41.85 15.68
C ASN A 210 -13.61 40.93 15.62
N THR A 211 -13.77 39.59 15.58
CA THR A 211 -12.65 38.63 15.56
C THR A 211 -12.35 38.06 14.17
N SER A 212 -13.28 38.21 13.21
CA SER A 212 -13.19 37.62 11.87
C SER A 212 -13.28 38.67 10.73
N ASP A 213 -12.69 38.39 9.55
CA ASP A 213 -12.75 39.19 8.31
C ASP A 213 -12.86 38.26 7.08
N SER A 214 -13.64 38.56 6.04
CA SER A 214 -13.79 37.66 4.86
C SER A 214 -12.90 38.09 3.71
N LEU A 215 -12.24 39.24 3.86
CA LEU A 215 -11.44 39.86 2.81
C LEU A 215 -12.28 40.17 1.56
N GLY A 216 -13.61 40.29 1.72
CA GLY A 216 -14.57 40.56 0.65
C GLY A 216 -14.94 39.35 -0.21
N LEU A 217 -14.58 38.13 0.20
CA LEU A 217 -14.79 36.92 -0.60
C LEU A 217 -16.23 36.34 -0.49
N PRO A 218 -16.74 35.69 -1.57
CA PRO A 218 -18.01 34.96 -1.53
C PRO A 218 -17.96 33.80 -0.53
N TYR A 219 -19.12 33.17 -0.27
CA TYR A 219 -19.18 31.92 0.51
C TYR A 219 -18.59 30.77 -0.30
N ASP A 220 -17.82 29.91 0.35
CA ASP A 220 -17.05 28.85 -0.31
C ASP A 220 -17.48 27.45 0.15
N PHE A 221 -18.47 26.89 -0.54
CA PHE A 221 -19.02 25.55 -0.28
C PHE A 221 -17.96 24.44 -0.41
N GLU A 222 -16.95 24.62 -1.27
CA GLU A 222 -15.85 23.66 -1.46
C GLU A 222 -14.71 23.84 -0.43
N SER A 223 -14.77 24.83 0.46
CA SER A 223 -13.68 25.12 1.39
C SER A 223 -13.30 23.89 2.23
N ILE A 224 -11.99 23.62 2.33
CA ILE A 224 -11.45 22.58 3.22
C ILE A 224 -11.86 22.84 4.68
N MET A 225 -12.14 24.10 5.03
CA MET A 225 -12.60 24.54 6.35
C MET A 225 -14.12 24.44 6.54
N HIS A 226 -14.89 23.91 5.59
CA HIS A 226 -16.31 23.67 5.77
C HIS A 226 -16.55 22.34 6.52
N TYR A 227 -17.54 22.29 7.40
CA TYR A 227 -18.04 21.05 7.99
C TYR A 227 -18.85 20.23 6.97
N PRO A 228 -18.81 18.89 7.00
CA PRO A 228 -19.73 18.06 6.23
C PRO A 228 -21.18 18.27 6.70
N ASN A 229 -22.13 17.97 5.82
CA ASN A 229 -23.58 18.14 6.05
C ASN A 229 -24.11 17.43 7.31
N ARG A 230 -23.45 16.37 7.79
CA ARG A 230 -23.84 15.58 8.98
C ARG A 230 -22.92 15.76 10.19
N ALA A 231 -22.07 16.79 10.22
CA ALA A 231 -21.21 17.06 11.38
C ALA A 231 -22.05 17.16 12.66
N PHE A 232 -21.64 16.47 13.73
CA PHE A 232 -22.32 16.45 15.03
C PHE A 232 -23.84 16.16 14.95
N SER A 233 -24.28 15.31 14.03
CA SER A 233 -25.69 14.90 13.95
C SER A 233 -26.08 13.90 15.05
N LYS A 234 -27.31 13.98 15.56
CA LYS A 234 -27.92 12.97 16.44
C LYS A 234 -28.02 11.60 15.77
N ASN A 235 -28.16 11.56 14.45
CA ASN A 235 -28.45 10.34 13.68
C ASN A 235 -27.70 10.34 12.33
N LEU A 236 -27.21 9.16 11.91
CA LEU A 236 -26.41 8.96 10.69
C LEU A 236 -27.04 9.44 9.37
N TYR A 237 -28.36 9.67 9.34
CA TYR A 237 -29.12 10.03 8.14
C TYR A 237 -29.66 11.47 8.14
N GLN A 238 -29.44 12.23 9.21
CA GLN A 238 -29.96 13.59 9.35
C GLN A 238 -28.85 14.62 9.13
N ASP A 239 -29.08 15.54 8.19
CA ASP A 239 -28.15 16.63 7.91
C ASP A 239 -28.34 17.76 8.95
N THR A 240 -27.25 18.16 9.60
CA THR A 240 -27.18 19.31 10.50
C THR A 240 -26.91 20.61 9.74
N ILE A 241 -26.24 20.54 8.59
CA ILE A 241 -26.02 21.67 7.68
C ILE A 241 -26.55 21.29 6.30
N LYS A 242 -27.47 22.09 5.76
CA LYS A 242 -27.96 21.94 4.39
C LYS A 242 -27.71 23.21 3.57
N PRO A 243 -27.03 23.15 2.42
CA PRO A 243 -26.88 24.31 1.55
C PRO A 243 -28.22 24.69 0.89
N ILE A 244 -28.41 26.00 0.67
CA ILE A 244 -29.61 26.55 0.01
C ILE A 244 -29.56 26.31 -1.50
N ALA A 245 -28.36 26.21 -2.07
CA ALA A 245 -28.13 25.74 -3.43
C ALA A 245 -27.88 24.22 -3.46
N GLU A 246 -28.19 23.57 -4.59
CA GLU A 246 -27.88 22.16 -4.83
C GLU A 246 -26.37 21.99 -5.13
N VAL A 247 -25.56 22.00 -4.07
CA VAL A 247 -24.09 21.84 -4.10
C VAL A 247 -23.62 20.99 -2.93
N ASP A 248 -22.56 20.22 -3.11
CA ASP A 248 -21.94 19.44 -2.04
C ASP A 248 -21.06 20.31 -1.12
N ILE A 249 -20.92 19.92 0.15
CA ILE A 249 -20.16 20.64 1.18
C ILE A 249 -19.27 19.74 2.02
N GLY A 250 -18.16 20.29 2.55
CA GLY A 250 -17.32 19.64 3.56
C GLY A 250 -16.35 18.59 3.03
N GLN A 251 -15.89 18.74 1.78
CA GLN A 251 -14.86 17.87 1.18
C GLN A 251 -13.55 17.82 2.00
N ARG A 252 -12.78 16.74 1.83
CA ARG A 252 -11.49 16.48 2.50
C ARG A 252 -10.41 16.00 1.52
N LEU A 253 -10.42 16.53 0.29
CA LEU A 253 -9.53 16.09 -0.80
C LEU A 253 -8.41 17.09 -1.10
N ARG A 254 -8.71 18.40 -1.13
CA ARG A 254 -7.78 19.45 -1.61
C ARG A 254 -8.17 20.84 -1.10
N LEU A 255 -7.32 21.83 -1.31
CA LEU A 255 -7.69 23.24 -1.15
C LEU A 255 -8.63 23.70 -2.28
N SER A 256 -9.64 24.50 -1.93
CA SER A 256 -10.51 25.15 -2.91
C SER A 256 -9.84 26.38 -3.52
N LYS A 257 -10.41 26.92 -4.61
CA LYS A 257 -10.00 28.23 -5.15
C LYS A 257 -10.27 29.39 -4.18
N GLY A 258 -11.27 29.26 -3.31
CA GLY A 258 -11.59 30.25 -2.29
C GLY A 258 -10.58 30.24 -1.14
N ASP A 259 -10.17 29.06 -0.66
CA ASP A 259 -9.14 28.90 0.36
C ASP A 259 -7.79 29.50 -0.06
N ILE A 260 -7.35 29.19 -1.28
CA ILE A 260 -6.12 29.74 -1.88
C ILE A 260 -6.20 31.27 -1.95
N LYS A 261 -7.30 31.83 -2.48
CA LYS A 261 -7.49 33.28 -2.59
C LYS A 261 -7.57 33.97 -1.22
N LYS A 262 -8.18 33.30 -0.23
CA LYS A 262 -8.32 33.73 1.16
C LYS A 262 -6.94 33.80 1.84
N ALA A 263 -6.08 32.78 1.67
CA ALA A 263 -4.69 32.82 2.13
C ALA A 263 -3.91 33.96 1.47
N ASN A 264 -3.98 34.09 0.15
CA ASN A 264 -3.22 35.08 -0.60
C ASN A 264 -3.58 36.53 -0.21
N LEU A 265 -4.85 36.81 0.08
CA LEU A 265 -5.28 38.11 0.61
C LEU A 265 -4.88 38.31 2.09
N LEU A 266 -4.97 37.29 2.94
CA LEU A 266 -4.62 37.37 4.37
C LEU A 266 -3.12 37.67 4.56
N TYR A 267 -2.28 36.96 3.80
CA TYR A 267 -0.83 37.06 3.86
C TYR A 267 -0.23 38.10 2.91
N LYS A 268 -1.06 38.77 2.10
CA LYS A 268 -0.67 39.79 1.11
C LYS A 268 0.37 39.28 0.11
N CYS A 269 0.13 38.08 -0.42
CA CYS A 269 0.95 37.53 -1.48
C CYS A 269 0.92 38.45 -2.71
N LEU A 270 2.06 38.61 -3.37
CA LEU A 270 2.16 39.46 -4.56
C LEU A 270 1.38 38.84 -5.73
N GLU A 271 0.82 39.69 -6.60
CA GLU A 271 0.07 39.24 -7.79
C GLU A 271 0.93 38.56 -8.85
N CYS A 272 2.26 38.71 -8.78
CA CYS A 272 3.21 38.11 -9.69
C CYS A 272 4.40 37.48 -8.95
N GLY A 273 4.92 36.40 -9.53
CA GLY A 273 5.79 35.47 -8.83
C GLY A 273 5.05 34.19 -8.45
N GLN A 274 5.78 33.15 -8.09
CA GLN A 274 5.24 31.84 -7.69
C GLN A 274 6.30 31.01 -6.96
N THR A 275 5.85 29.96 -6.26
CA THR A 275 6.73 28.93 -5.71
C THR A 275 7.12 27.93 -6.82
N LEU A 276 8.40 27.89 -7.12
CA LEU A 276 9.04 27.08 -8.16
C LEU A 276 9.61 25.80 -7.54
N GLN A 277 8.87 24.70 -7.69
CA GLN A 277 9.22 23.37 -7.13
C GLN A 277 9.65 22.35 -8.22
N LEU A 278 9.73 22.73 -9.49
CA LEU A 278 10.20 21.85 -10.57
C LEU A 278 11.74 21.83 -10.61
N PRO A 279 12.42 20.71 -10.91
CA PRO A 279 13.89 20.65 -10.86
C PRO A 279 14.63 21.49 -11.90
N LYS A 280 13.91 22.03 -12.88
CA LYS A 280 14.40 23.04 -13.82
C LYS A 280 13.22 23.89 -14.26
N GLY A 281 13.48 25.16 -14.54
CA GLY A 281 12.50 26.02 -15.20
C GLY A 281 13.10 27.37 -15.62
N ASP A 282 12.32 28.10 -16.40
CA ASP A 282 12.62 29.47 -16.78
C ASP A 282 11.85 30.46 -15.91
N ILE A 283 12.43 31.64 -15.69
CA ILE A 283 11.85 32.75 -14.94
C ILE A 283 11.90 33.96 -15.85
N LEU A 284 10.72 34.48 -16.20
CA LEU A 284 10.54 35.68 -17.00
C LEU A 284 9.91 36.76 -16.12
N ALA A 285 10.50 37.95 -16.09
CA ALA A 285 9.83 39.10 -15.51
C ALA A 285 8.58 39.46 -16.35
N PRO A 286 7.48 39.96 -15.75
CA PRO A 286 6.26 40.31 -16.50
C PRO A 286 6.54 41.25 -17.68
N HIS A 287 7.38 42.27 -17.46
CA HIS A 287 7.77 43.26 -18.46
C HIS A 287 8.70 42.72 -19.57
N TYR A 288 9.23 41.51 -19.42
CA TYR A 288 10.13 40.88 -20.42
C TYR A 288 9.34 40.34 -21.60
N VAL A 289 8.17 39.75 -21.31
CA VAL A 289 7.26 39.16 -22.31
C VAL A 289 6.77 40.24 -23.28
N GLY A 290 6.38 41.41 -22.76
CA GLY A 290 5.91 42.55 -23.57
C GLY A 290 6.95 43.16 -24.52
N HIS A 291 8.23 42.80 -24.43
CA HIS A 291 9.27 43.29 -25.34
C HIS A 291 9.48 42.39 -26.57
N ASN A 292 9.24 41.08 -26.46
CA ASN A 292 9.66 40.09 -27.46
C ASN A 292 8.53 39.26 -28.10
N THR A 293 7.27 39.34 -27.63
CA THR A 293 6.17 38.54 -28.18
C THR A 293 5.00 39.37 -28.68
N THR A 294 4.57 39.10 -29.92
CA THR A 294 3.17 39.32 -30.31
C THR A 294 2.33 38.28 -29.56
N ALA A 295 1.29 38.70 -28.85
CA ALA A 295 0.57 37.87 -27.90
C ALA A 295 -0.30 36.79 -28.58
N ALA A 296 0.28 35.63 -28.89
CA ALA A 296 -0.43 34.39 -29.24
C ALA A 296 0.53 33.18 -29.26
N ASP A 297 1.02 32.73 -28.10
CA ASP A 297 1.26 31.32 -27.76
C ASP A 297 1.72 31.21 -26.29
N GLU A 298 1.51 30.04 -25.68
CA GLU A 298 1.71 29.74 -24.23
C GLU A 298 0.72 30.45 -23.27
N GLY A 299 -0.19 29.67 -22.68
CA GLY A 299 -1.34 30.12 -21.89
C GLY A 299 -1.05 30.65 -20.47
N HIS A 300 0.01 31.43 -20.29
CA HIS A 300 0.33 32.08 -19.01
C HIS A 300 -0.15 33.54 -18.99
N GLN A 301 -1.14 33.82 -18.14
CA GLN A 301 -1.75 35.15 -18.01
C GLN A 301 -0.89 36.08 -17.13
N TYR A 302 0.24 36.57 -17.68
CA TYR A 302 1.11 37.53 -16.99
C TYR A 302 0.45 38.91 -16.87
N ASN A 303 0.31 39.43 -15.65
CA ASN A 303 -0.15 40.80 -15.45
C ASN A 303 0.98 41.81 -15.74
N LEU A 304 0.87 42.51 -16.88
CA LEU A 304 1.86 43.49 -17.35
C LEU A 304 1.94 44.77 -16.50
N THR A 305 1.09 44.93 -15.47
CA THR A 305 1.10 46.09 -14.56
C THR A 305 1.87 45.84 -13.26
N SER A 306 2.39 44.65 -13.02
CA SER A 306 2.95 44.27 -11.72
C SER A 306 4.42 44.71 -11.56
N GLU A 307 4.62 45.88 -10.97
CA GLU A 307 5.94 46.50 -10.70
C GLU A 307 6.82 45.75 -9.68
N THR A 308 6.29 44.77 -8.95
CA THR A 308 7.03 44.04 -7.90
C THR A 308 6.59 42.59 -7.83
N CYS A 309 7.53 41.66 -8.01
CA CYS A 309 7.29 40.21 -7.98
C CYS A 309 8.27 39.49 -7.04
N GLU A 310 7.87 38.33 -6.53
CA GLU A 310 8.72 37.48 -5.68
C GLU A 310 8.59 36.01 -6.08
N TRP A 311 9.71 35.38 -6.47
CA TRP A 311 9.77 33.95 -6.76
C TRP A 311 10.51 33.22 -5.64
N HIS A 312 9.99 32.05 -5.28
CA HIS A 312 10.61 31.15 -4.32
C HIS A 312 11.00 29.86 -5.02
N ILE A 313 12.28 29.60 -5.16
CA ILE A 313 12.74 28.31 -5.65
C ILE A 313 12.89 27.39 -4.42
N ALA A 314 12.15 26.29 -4.40
CA ALA A 314 12.10 25.34 -3.28
C ALA A 314 12.56 23.96 -3.74
N ALA A 315 13.85 23.70 -3.54
CA ALA A 315 14.49 22.42 -3.75
C ALA A 315 14.28 21.49 -2.56
N GLY A 316 14.56 20.21 -2.76
CA GLY A 316 14.34 19.11 -1.83
C GLY A 316 15.52 18.87 -0.90
N ASN A 317 15.41 17.86 -0.05
CA ASN A 317 16.48 17.51 0.88
C ASN A 317 17.70 16.97 0.10
N GLY A 318 18.83 17.65 0.24
CA GLY A 318 20.08 17.36 -0.48
C GLY A 318 20.25 18.07 -1.83
N GLU A 319 19.22 18.79 -2.30
CA GLU A 319 19.29 19.63 -3.49
C GLU A 319 19.72 21.06 -3.13
N ARG A 320 20.50 21.67 -4.02
CA ARG A 320 20.88 23.10 -4.03
C ARG A 320 20.45 23.69 -5.38
N ILE A 321 20.45 25.00 -5.52
CA ILE A 321 19.86 25.69 -6.67
C ILE A 321 20.96 26.43 -7.43
N MET A 322 21.16 26.09 -8.71
CA MET A 322 21.90 26.93 -9.63
C MET A 322 20.91 27.85 -10.35
N LEU A 323 21.12 29.17 -10.25
CA LEU A 323 20.38 30.18 -11.01
C LEU A 323 21.31 30.79 -12.06
N GLN A 324 20.88 30.77 -13.31
CA GLN A 324 21.54 31.46 -14.42
C GLN A 324 20.62 32.59 -14.92
N ILE A 325 20.98 33.82 -14.59
CA ILE A 325 20.32 35.02 -15.13
C ILE A 325 20.95 35.31 -16.48
N ASN A 326 20.17 35.21 -17.56
CA ASN A 326 20.69 35.29 -18.92
C ASN A 326 20.77 36.73 -19.43
N ASP A 327 19.79 37.55 -19.06
CA ASP A 327 19.58 38.91 -19.57
C ASP A 327 18.91 39.77 -18.50
N VAL A 328 19.36 41.02 -18.35
CA VAL A 328 18.85 42.02 -17.41
C VAL A 328 18.88 43.41 -18.06
N ASN A 329 17.74 44.09 -18.08
CA ASN A 329 17.60 45.50 -18.45
C ASN A 329 16.63 46.21 -17.48
N ILE A 330 17.20 46.81 -16.45
CA ILE A 330 16.51 47.49 -15.35
C ILE A 330 17.14 48.88 -15.17
N LEU A 331 16.43 49.86 -14.60
CA LEU A 331 17.02 51.18 -14.34
C LEU A 331 18.23 51.04 -13.41
N HIS A 332 19.38 51.60 -13.82
CA HIS A 332 20.58 51.64 -12.99
C HIS A 332 20.50 52.79 -11.97
N SER A 333 20.60 52.47 -10.67
CA SER A 333 20.77 53.46 -9.60
C SER A 333 21.88 53.04 -8.63
N SER A 334 22.37 53.96 -7.80
CA SER A 334 23.41 53.67 -6.82
C SER A 334 22.95 52.57 -5.85
N ASN A 335 23.75 51.51 -5.74
CA ASN A 335 23.47 50.28 -4.96
C ASN A 335 22.13 49.61 -5.33
N CYS A 336 21.61 49.81 -6.55
CA CYS A 336 20.35 49.23 -7.02
C CYS A 336 19.20 49.48 -6.02
N SER A 337 18.99 50.77 -5.74
CA SER A 337 18.07 51.30 -4.72
C SER A 337 16.67 51.61 -5.24
N GLU A 338 16.51 51.86 -6.54
CA GLU A 338 15.22 52.19 -7.16
C GLU A 338 14.53 50.93 -7.71
N ASP A 339 15.11 50.36 -8.77
CA ASP A 339 14.68 49.12 -9.41
C ASP A 339 15.82 48.09 -9.33
N TYR A 340 15.49 46.81 -9.15
CA TYR A 340 16.48 45.75 -8.93
C TYR A 340 15.91 44.33 -9.13
N VAL A 341 16.82 43.36 -9.36
CA VAL A 341 16.63 41.95 -8.98
C VAL A 341 17.53 41.65 -7.79
N GLU A 342 16.96 41.20 -6.68
CA GLU A 342 17.67 40.78 -5.47
C GLU A 342 17.54 39.25 -5.33
N ILE A 343 18.67 38.56 -5.18
CA ILE A 343 18.74 37.11 -5.05
C ILE A 343 19.34 36.76 -3.68
N ARG A 344 18.63 35.94 -2.90
CA ARG A 344 19.05 35.50 -1.55
C ARG A 344 19.08 33.99 -1.42
N ASP A 345 20.03 33.51 -0.64
CA ASP A 345 20.25 32.10 -0.30
C ASP A 345 19.36 31.68 0.88
N GLY A 346 18.10 31.38 0.58
CA GLY A 346 17.12 30.94 1.55
C GLY A 346 15.70 31.40 1.19
N TYR A 347 14.79 31.31 2.16
CA TYR A 347 13.35 31.47 1.96
C TYR A 347 12.80 32.88 2.31
N TRP A 348 13.58 33.75 2.96
CA TRP A 348 13.09 35.04 3.49
C TRP A 348 14.09 36.20 3.36
N TYR A 349 13.59 37.41 3.62
CA TYR A 349 14.31 38.66 3.37
C TYR A 349 15.60 38.86 4.20
N ARG A 350 15.80 38.10 5.29
CA ARG A 350 17.05 38.13 6.08
C ARG A 350 18.06 37.07 5.63
N SER A 351 17.67 36.14 4.76
CA SER A 351 18.61 35.17 4.17
C SER A 351 19.80 35.88 3.52
N PRO A 352 21.01 35.27 3.55
CA PRO A 352 22.21 35.83 2.95
C PRO A 352 21.96 36.36 1.53
N LEU A 353 22.40 37.58 1.27
CA LEU A 353 22.33 38.18 -0.07
C LEU A 353 23.39 37.50 -0.94
N LEU A 354 22.96 36.85 -2.02
CA LEU A 354 23.88 36.34 -3.04
C LEU A 354 24.29 37.46 -3.99
N GLU A 355 23.30 38.20 -4.52
CA GLU A 355 23.55 39.26 -5.49
C GLU A 355 22.38 40.26 -5.55
N ARG A 356 22.64 41.51 -5.95
CA ARG A 356 21.60 42.49 -6.31
C ARG A 356 21.98 43.23 -7.61
N LEU A 357 21.18 43.04 -8.65
CA LEU A 357 21.43 43.52 -10.02
C LEU A 357 20.49 44.66 -10.43
N CYS A 358 21.03 45.64 -11.16
CA CYS A 358 20.28 46.71 -11.84
C CYS A 358 21.12 47.27 -13.01
N GLY A 359 20.51 48.00 -13.95
CA GLY A 359 21.20 48.38 -15.18
C GLY A 359 21.17 47.26 -16.24
N LYS A 360 22.24 47.15 -17.02
CA LYS A 360 22.42 46.11 -18.03
C LYS A 360 23.61 45.21 -17.66
N HIS A 361 23.34 43.92 -17.50
CA HIS A 361 24.34 42.91 -17.17
C HIS A 361 24.34 41.78 -18.21
N ALA A 362 25.52 41.19 -18.43
CA ALA A 362 25.65 39.92 -19.15
C ALA A 362 25.19 38.75 -18.27
N THR A 363 25.29 37.53 -18.78
CA THR A 363 24.86 36.32 -18.07
C THR A 363 25.57 36.13 -16.72
N VAL A 364 24.81 36.05 -15.63
CA VAL A 364 25.29 35.81 -14.26
C VAL A 364 24.89 34.39 -13.82
N LYS A 365 25.81 33.66 -13.17
CA LYS A 365 25.53 32.35 -12.57
C LYS A 365 25.72 32.42 -11.05
N LEU A 366 24.73 31.95 -10.30
CA LEU A 366 24.70 31.93 -8.83
C LEU A 366 24.38 30.51 -8.34
N GLU A 367 24.91 30.15 -7.17
CA GLU A 367 24.73 28.84 -6.54
C GLU A 367 24.29 29.03 -5.08
N SER A 368 23.10 28.53 -4.70
CA SER A 368 22.65 28.57 -3.30
C SER A 368 23.40 27.55 -2.44
N GLN A 369 23.67 27.85 -1.17
CA GLN A 369 24.12 26.86 -0.17
C GLN A 369 22.94 26.13 0.46
N SER A 370 21.76 26.76 0.53
CA SER A 370 20.53 26.16 1.06
C SER A 370 19.65 25.54 -0.04
N LYS A 371 18.63 24.77 0.39
CA LYS A 371 17.58 24.21 -0.47
C LYS A 371 16.52 25.23 -0.93
N HIS A 372 16.64 26.50 -0.53
CA HIS A 372 15.71 27.56 -0.93
C HIS A 372 16.47 28.72 -1.59
N MET A 373 15.85 29.38 -2.56
CA MET A 373 16.35 30.64 -3.11
C MET A 373 15.20 31.63 -3.28
N LEU A 374 15.40 32.85 -2.82
CA LEU A 374 14.45 33.95 -2.90
C LEU A 374 14.91 34.92 -3.97
N ILE A 375 14.07 35.17 -4.96
CA ILE A 375 14.30 36.17 -6.02
C ILE A 375 13.22 37.25 -5.90
N LYS A 376 13.63 38.47 -5.57
CA LYS A 376 12.74 39.63 -5.50
C LYS A 376 13.04 40.61 -6.61
N TYR A 377 12.02 41.01 -7.35
CA TYR A 377 12.11 41.92 -8.48
C TYR A 377 11.29 43.18 -8.23
N VAL A 378 11.87 44.34 -8.54
CA VAL A 378 11.21 45.64 -8.54
C VAL A 378 11.57 46.36 -9.82
N ASN A 379 10.56 46.83 -10.57
CA ASN A 379 10.72 47.63 -11.78
C ASN A 379 9.55 48.61 -11.94
N ARG A 380 9.70 49.79 -11.36
CA ARG A 380 8.77 50.92 -11.45
C ARG A 380 8.95 51.72 -12.72
N ASN A 381 10.06 51.53 -13.42
CA ASN A 381 10.38 52.24 -14.66
C ASN A 381 10.08 51.42 -15.93
N ALA A 382 9.29 50.34 -15.82
CA ALA A 382 8.92 49.50 -16.97
C ALA A 382 8.33 50.31 -18.15
N ALA A 383 7.47 51.28 -17.85
CA ALA A 383 6.87 52.19 -18.83
C ALA A 383 7.88 53.08 -19.59
N LYS A 384 9.15 53.16 -19.13
CA LYS A 384 10.26 53.87 -19.79
C LYS A 384 11.12 52.95 -20.69
N GLY A 385 10.70 51.69 -20.90
CA GLY A 385 11.39 50.72 -21.77
C GLY A 385 12.35 49.76 -21.05
N TYR A 386 12.33 49.70 -19.72
CA TYR A 386 13.08 48.72 -18.94
C TYR A 386 12.30 47.40 -18.85
N TYR A 387 12.69 46.40 -19.64
CA TYR A 387 11.95 45.15 -19.79
C TYR A 387 12.23 44.10 -18.70
N GLY A 388 13.02 44.39 -17.67
CA GLY A 388 13.25 43.44 -16.57
C GLY A 388 14.32 42.40 -16.90
N PHE A 389 14.08 41.13 -16.58
CA PHE A 389 15.08 40.07 -16.70
C PHE A 389 14.51 38.74 -17.21
N LYS A 390 15.41 37.91 -17.75
CA LYS A 390 15.18 36.49 -18.06
C LYS A 390 16.25 35.65 -17.34
N ALA A 391 15.81 34.63 -16.61
CA ALA A 391 16.69 33.65 -15.98
C ALA A 391 16.19 32.22 -16.24
N ASN A 392 17.06 31.25 -16.03
CA ASN A 392 16.72 29.85 -15.90
C ASN A 392 17.36 29.30 -14.61
N TYR A 393 16.71 28.37 -13.94
CA TYR A 393 17.25 27.71 -12.75
C TYR A 393 17.25 26.19 -12.95
N GLU A 394 18.19 25.51 -12.31
CA GLU A 394 18.22 24.05 -12.20
C GLU A 394 18.64 23.61 -10.80
N PHE A 395 18.07 22.50 -10.33
CA PHE A 395 18.48 21.90 -9.06
C PHE A 395 19.75 21.09 -9.31
N ILE A 396 20.80 21.45 -8.58
CA ILE A 396 22.04 20.71 -8.50
C ILE A 396 21.99 19.81 -7.26
N PHE A 397 22.17 18.51 -7.43
CA PHE A 397 22.36 17.63 -6.28
C PHE A 397 23.77 17.80 -5.73
N ASN A 398 23.89 17.95 -4.41
CA ASN A 398 25.15 17.67 -3.76
C ASN A 398 25.18 16.19 -3.37
N ASN A 399 25.70 15.35 -4.26
CA ASN A 399 25.68 13.90 -4.10
C ASN A 399 26.41 13.39 -2.85
N ILE A 400 27.17 14.19 -2.09
CA ILE A 400 28.08 13.70 -1.05
C ILE A 400 27.50 13.82 0.37
N ILE A 401 27.17 12.67 0.98
CA ILE A 401 26.75 12.53 2.38
C ILE A 401 27.96 12.12 3.22
N ARG A 402 28.48 13.01 4.09
CA ARG A 402 29.53 12.67 5.05
C ARG A 402 28.94 12.28 6.41
N LEU A 403 29.32 11.10 6.91
CA LEU A 403 28.82 10.55 8.16
C LEU A 403 29.74 10.91 9.35
N ASN A 404 29.21 11.69 10.28
CA ASN A 404 29.80 11.92 11.61
C ASN A 404 28.95 11.25 12.72
N GLY A 405 28.04 10.35 12.31
CA GLY A 405 26.90 9.85 13.08
C GLY A 405 25.80 9.39 12.11
N SER A 406 24.59 9.12 12.61
CA SER A 406 23.46 8.77 11.74
C SER A 406 22.99 9.95 10.88
N ARG A 407 22.56 9.66 9.65
CA ARG A 407 21.99 10.65 8.70
C ARG A 407 20.76 10.08 8.02
N HIS A 408 19.65 10.82 8.04
CA HIS A 408 18.47 10.49 7.25
C HIS A 408 18.63 10.99 5.81
N LEU A 409 18.02 10.25 4.88
CA LEU A 409 17.80 10.61 3.49
C LEU A 409 16.35 10.27 3.15
N ASP A 410 15.53 11.31 3.01
CA ASP A 410 14.15 11.20 2.54
C ASP A 410 14.11 11.60 1.06
N PHE A 411 13.67 10.68 0.21
CA PHE A 411 13.55 10.86 -1.23
C PHE A 411 12.10 10.70 -1.69
N LYS A 412 11.69 11.58 -2.60
CA LYS A 412 10.38 11.54 -3.26
C LYS A 412 10.55 11.99 -4.71
N SER A 413 10.23 11.10 -5.64
CA SER A 413 10.19 11.40 -7.06
C SER A 413 9.15 12.50 -7.32
N ARG A 414 9.55 13.53 -8.08
CA ARG A 414 8.66 14.60 -8.52
C ARG A 414 7.95 14.16 -9.81
N SER A 415 6.85 14.84 -10.16
CA SER A 415 5.93 14.47 -11.26
C SER A 415 6.61 14.05 -12.57
N ALA A 416 5.90 13.22 -13.35
CA ALA A 416 6.30 12.35 -14.48
C ALA A 416 7.07 12.97 -15.69
N HIS A 417 7.73 14.11 -15.56
CA HIS A 417 8.39 14.83 -16.65
C HIS A 417 9.92 14.96 -16.54
N LEU A 418 10.58 14.21 -15.65
CA LEU A 418 12.05 14.23 -15.51
C LEU A 418 12.68 12.83 -15.62
N ALA A 419 12.64 12.27 -16.83
CA ALA A 419 13.20 10.94 -17.15
C ALA A 419 14.74 10.91 -17.31
N ASP A 420 15.40 12.05 -17.47
CA ASP A 420 16.73 12.10 -18.12
C ASP A 420 17.96 12.10 -17.19
N LYS A 421 17.82 12.09 -15.86
CA LYS A 421 18.96 11.98 -14.94
C LYS A 421 18.67 11.05 -13.75
N PRO A 422 19.42 9.94 -13.58
CA PRO A 422 19.29 9.09 -12.39
C PRO A 422 19.85 9.83 -11.17
N TYR A 423 19.02 9.95 -10.13
CA TYR A 423 19.46 10.48 -8.84
C TYR A 423 20.54 9.57 -8.26
N SER A 424 21.60 10.14 -7.69
CA SER A 424 22.68 9.36 -7.07
C SER A 424 23.25 10.04 -5.84
N TRP A 425 23.62 9.21 -4.87
CA TRP A 425 24.20 9.63 -3.60
C TRP A 425 25.46 8.84 -3.33
N TYR A 426 26.43 9.50 -2.73
CA TYR A 426 27.74 8.99 -2.38
C TYR A 426 27.95 9.26 -0.89
N VAL A 427 27.94 8.19 -0.10
CA VAL A 427 28.04 8.21 1.35
C VAL A 427 29.46 7.86 1.75
N ILE A 428 30.08 8.74 2.55
CA ILE A 428 31.45 8.61 3.04
C ILE A 428 31.42 8.51 4.57
N ALA A 429 31.90 7.39 5.10
CA ALA A 429 32.23 7.21 6.51
C ALA A 429 33.71 7.55 6.77
N PRO A 430 34.09 7.84 8.04
CA PRO A 430 35.47 7.96 8.45
C PRO A 430 36.24 6.67 8.20
N GLU A 431 37.57 6.77 8.11
CA GLU A 431 38.43 5.61 7.92
C GLU A 431 38.24 4.56 9.04
N GLY A 432 38.36 3.29 8.71
CA GLY A 432 38.10 2.17 9.63
C GLY A 432 36.62 1.83 9.87
N HIS A 433 35.68 2.64 9.37
CA HIS A 433 34.23 2.38 9.49
C HIS A 433 33.62 1.86 8.18
N GLN A 434 32.48 1.21 8.28
CA GLN A 434 31.60 0.83 7.17
C GLN A 434 30.35 1.73 7.19
N VAL A 435 29.68 1.84 6.03
CA VAL A 435 28.37 2.49 5.90
C VAL A 435 27.30 1.41 5.98
N THR A 436 26.34 1.55 6.90
CA THR A 436 25.08 0.79 6.81
C THR A 436 23.95 1.70 6.38
N VAL A 437 23.12 1.22 5.45
CA VAL A 437 21.82 1.81 5.14
C VAL A 437 20.68 0.93 5.68
N LYS A 438 19.72 1.56 6.37
CA LYS A 438 18.47 0.96 6.84
C LYS A 438 17.30 1.75 6.27
N PHE A 439 16.35 1.08 5.63
CA PHE A 439 15.13 1.73 5.14
C PHE A 439 14.10 1.86 6.27
N GLU A 440 13.61 3.07 6.52
CA GLU A 440 12.42 3.33 7.37
C GLU A 440 11.14 3.06 6.59
N PHE A 441 11.09 3.49 5.33
CA PHE A 441 10.05 3.10 4.37
C PHE A 441 10.62 3.02 2.95
N LEU A 442 9.94 2.26 2.10
CA LEU A 442 10.26 2.07 0.69
C LEU A 442 8.94 1.97 -0.08
N ASP A 443 8.80 2.74 -1.16
CA ASP A 443 7.68 2.68 -2.09
C ASP A 443 8.18 3.02 -3.50
N LEU A 444 8.76 2.02 -4.18
CA LEU A 444 9.44 2.17 -5.47
C LEU A 444 8.72 1.47 -6.63
N GLY A 445 7.42 1.19 -6.51
CA GLY A 445 6.66 0.48 -7.55
C GLY A 445 7.04 -1.00 -7.64
N SER A 446 6.08 -1.88 -7.94
CA SER A 446 6.30 -3.33 -7.91
C SER A 446 6.10 -3.99 -9.28
N ARG A 447 7.19 -4.50 -9.86
CA ARG A 447 7.19 -5.42 -11.00
C ARG A 447 8.15 -6.58 -10.71
N ASP A 448 7.86 -7.77 -11.24
CA ASP A 448 8.42 -9.06 -10.80
C ASP A 448 9.96 -9.19 -10.82
N GLU A 449 10.70 -8.34 -11.57
CA GLU A 449 12.16 -8.44 -11.74
C GLU A 449 12.94 -7.16 -11.34
N CYS A 450 12.30 -6.15 -10.75
CA CYS A 450 12.94 -4.86 -10.36
C CYS A 450 13.70 -4.12 -11.49
N ASP A 451 13.31 -4.25 -12.76
CA ASP A 451 14.11 -3.74 -13.90
C ASP A 451 13.83 -2.31 -14.34
N VAL A 452 12.83 -1.68 -13.73
CA VAL A 452 12.23 -0.44 -14.20
C VAL A 452 12.47 0.65 -13.16
N ASP A 453 11.75 0.56 -12.06
CA ASP A 453 11.87 1.44 -10.90
C ASP A 453 12.63 0.72 -9.79
N TYR A 454 13.83 1.20 -9.48
CA TYR A 454 14.68 0.59 -8.47
C TYR A 454 15.75 1.51 -7.90
N LEU A 455 16.14 1.23 -6.65
CA LEU A 455 17.30 1.80 -5.99
C LEU A 455 18.44 0.78 -5.97
N GLU A 456 19.53 1.13 -6.64
CA GLU A 456 20.76 0.36 -6.74
C GLU A 456 21.75 0.83 -5.69
N ILE A 457 22.27 -0.09 -4.88
CA ILE A 457 23.18 0.20 -3.77
C ILE A 457 24.50 -0.54 -4.03
N ARG A 458 25.62 0.18 -3.99
CA ARG A 458 26.96 -0.28 -4.40
C ARG A 458 28.01 -0.04 -3.33
N ASN A 459 29.03 -0.91 -3.34
CA ASN A 459 30.12 -1.01 -2.39
C ASN A 459 31.34 -0.20 -2.87
N GLY A 460 31.36 1.11 -2.63
CA GLY A 460 32.37 2.03 -3.15
C GLY A 460 31.77 3.40 -3.51
N ASN A 461 32.54 4.20 -4.24
CA ASN A 461 32.24 5.61 -4.49
C ASN A 461 31.56 5.94 -5.84
N ASN A 462 31.30 4.94 -6.69
CA ASN A 462 30.84 5.19 -8.06
C ASN A 462 29.96 4.08 -8.66
N SER A 463 29.38 4.37 -9.83
CA SER A 463 28.52 3.45 -10.58
C SER A 463 29.21 2.20 -11.14
N ALA A 464 30.54 2.13 -11.17
CA ALA A 464 31.31 0.94 -11.53
C ALA A 464 31.62 0.04 -10.31
N SER A 465 31.33 0.51 -9.08
CA SER A 465 31.56 -0.25 -7.85
C SER A 465 30.62 -1.46 -7.74
N GLY A 466 31.03 -2.52 -7.03
CA GLY A 466 30.25 -3.77 -6.94
C GLY A 466 28.86 -3.58 -6.33
N ILE A 467 27.82 -4.21 -6.89
CA ILE A 467 26.45 -4.09 -6.38
C ILE A 467 26.31 -4.86 -5.07
N LEU A 468 25.79 -4.19 -4.03
CA LEU A 468 25.37 -4.79 -2.76
C LEU A 468 23.91 -5.26 -2.84
N ALA A 469 23.03 -4.42 -3.40
CA ALA A 469 21.62 -4.71 -3.54
C ALA A 469 20.98 -3.93 -4.70
N LYS A 470 19.90 -4.49 -5.26
CA LYS A 470 18.94 -3.81 -6.13
C LYS A 470 17.59 -3.91 -5.42
N VAL A 471 16.95 -2.78 -5.14
CA VAL A 471 15.78 -2.68 -4.25
C VAL A 471 14.61 -2.06 -5.03
N CYS A 472 13.46 -2.72 -5.06
CA CYS A 472 12.22 -2.20 -5.65
C CYS A 472 11.00 -2.60 -4.80
N GLY A 473 9.80 -2.14 -5.18
CA GLY A 473 8.56 -2.45 -4.49
C GLY A 473 8.43 -1.73 -3.14
N THR A 474 7.61 -2.31 -2.27
CA THR A 474 7.31 -1.81 -0.91
C THR A 474 7.92 -2.69 0.19
N SER A 475 8.55 -3.81 -0.16
CA SER A 475 9.15 -4.73 0.80
C SER A 475 10.47 -4.18 1.36
N ASN A 476 10.59 -4.08 2.68
CA ASN A 476 11.83 -3.65 3.32
C ASN A 476 12.97 -4.65 3.03
N PRO A 477 14.08 -4.24 2.39
CA PRO A 477 15.19 -5.14 2.03
C PRO A 477 16.07 -5.54 3.22
N GLY A 478 15.82 -4.98 4.41
CA GLY A 478 16.68 -5.12 5.59
C GLY A 478 17.86 -4.14 5.58
N ASN A 479 18.80 -4.36 6.49
CA ASN A 479 19.99 -3.53 6.62
C ASN A 479 21.05 -3.96 5.59
N ILE A 480 21.59 -3.01 4.82
CA ILE A 480 22.61 -3.25 3.79
C ILE A 480 23.90 -2.54 4.20
N ILE A 481 25.00 -3.29 4.26
CA ILE A 481 26.29 -2.84 4.83
C ILE A 481 27.36 -2.86 3.74
N SER A 482 28.14 -1.78 3.59
CA SER A 482 29.32 -1.74 2.71
C SER A 482 30.51 -2.47 3.36
N THR A 483 31.46 -2.95 2.56
CA THR A 483 32.73 -3.49 3.10
C THR A 483 33.83 -2.43 3.17
N THR A 484 33.65 -1.30 2.50
CA THR A 484 34.51 -0.10 2.55
C THR A 484 33.83 1.00 3.38
N ASN A 485 34.53 2.10 3.64
CA ASN A 485 33.97 3.33 4.22
C ASN A 485 33.15 4.16 3.21
N GLU A 486 32.79 3.58 2.06
CA GLU A 486 32.19 4.27 0.92
C GLU A 486 30.99 3.47 0.39
N MET A 487 29.84 4.13 0.23
CA MET A 487 28.64 3.52 -0.36
C MET A 487 28.05 4.44 -1.41
N PHE A 488 27.69 3.89 -2.57
CA PHE A 488 27.08 4.63 -3.67
C PHE A 488 25.67 4.13 -3.92
N LEU A 489 24.70 5.03 -4.00
CA LEU A 489 23.31 4.74 -4.28
C LEU A 489 22.93 5.41 -5.61
N LYS A 490 22.13 4.73 -6.41
CA LYS A 490 21.61 5.23 -7.69
C LYS A 490 20.14 4.83 -7.83
N PHE A 491 19.25 5.80 -7.91
CA PHE A 491 17.85 5.56 -8.24
C PHE A 491 17.66 5.61 -9.76
N VAL A 492 16.86 4.67 -10.27
CA VAL A 492 16.49 4.50 -11.68
C VAL A 492 14.98 4.33 -11.74
N SER A 493 14.33 4.97 -12.72
CA SER A 493 12.87 4.94 -12.94
C SER A 493 12.55 5.20 -14.41
N ASP A 494 11.40 4.72 -14.89
CA ASP A 494 10.95 4.86 -16.29
C ASP A 494 10.06 6.08 -16.57
N SER A 495 9.87 6.97 -15.60
CA SER A 495 8.96 8.13 -15.65
C SER A 495 7.46 7.81 -15.76
N SER A 496 7.04 6.59 -15.44
CA SER A 496 5.62 6.28 -15.21
C SER A 496 5.03 7.13 -14.06
N ILE A 497 3.69 7.24 -14.03
CA ILE A 497 2.95 8.32 -13.33
C ILE A 497 2.96 8.19 -11.79
N GLU A 498 3.70 7.23 -11.23
CA GLU A 498 3.70 6.92 -9.80
C GLU A 498 4.66 7.83 -8.99
N LYS A 499 4.18 8.33 -7.84
CA LYS A 499 4.97 9.17 -6.92
C LYS A 499 5.87 8.30 -6.03
N LEU A 500 6.92 7.74 -6.63
CA LEU A 500 7.87 6.86 -5.95
C LEU A 500 8.60 7.58 -4.81
N SER A 501 8.85 6.91 -3.69
CA SER A 501 9.52 7.50 -2.53
C SER A 501 10.21 6.48 -1.63
N PHE A 502 11.20 6.92 -0.85
CA PHE A 502 11.83 6.11 0.20
C PHE A 502 12.39 7.01 1.32
N SER A 503 12.52 6.45 2.52
CA SER A 503 13.33 7.05 3.58
C SER A 503 14.34 6.04 4.10
N ALA A 504 15.59 6.48 4.23
CA ALA A 504 16.71 5.66 4.64
C ALA A 504 17.57 6.37 5.69
N ILE A 505 18.04 5.62 6.68
CA ILE A 505 19.02 6.06 7.66
C ILE A 505 20.36 5.43 7.30
N PHE A 506 21.36 6.27 7.06
CA PHE A 506 22.77 5.88 7.02
C PHE A 506 23.36 5.93 8.41
N MET A 507 24.10 4.89 8.78
CA MET A 507 24.73 4.73 10.09
C MET A 507 26.19 4.32 9.91
N LEU A 508 27.03 4.73 10.87
CA LEU A 508 28.39 4.22 11.00
C LEU A 508 28.35 2.81 11.60
N GLU A 509 29.04 1.88 10.95
CA GLU A 509 29.24 0.50 11.43
C GLU A 509 30.73 0.27 11.63
N ILE A 510 31.09 -0.51 12.65
CA ILE A 510 32.46 -0.96 12.89
C ILE A 510 32.48 -2.48 12.77
N ASP A 511 33.48 -3.04 12.09
CA ASP A 511 33.66 -4.49 12.02
C ASP A 511 34.62 -4.93 13.13
N GLU A 512 34.11 -5.05 14.37
CA GLU A 512 34.95 -5.40 15.52
C GLU A 512 35.60 -6.77 15.35
N CYS A 513 34.96 -7.66 14.57
CA CYS A 513 35.49 -8.97 14.20
C CYS A 513 36.75 -8.88 13.33
N LYS A 514 36.81 -7.98 12.34
CA LYS A 514 38.02 -7.75 11.53
C LYS A 514 39.08 -6.94 12.27
N LEU A 515 38.67 -5.97 13.10
CA LEU A 515 39.59 -5.12 13.85
C LEU A 515 40.21 -5.82 15.07
N GLY A 516 39.73 -7.02 15.44
CA GLY A 516 40.25 -7.78 16.58
C GLY A 516 39.90 -7.18 17.95
N ILE A 517 39.05 -6.15 17.99
CA ILE A 517 38.60 -5.46 19.22
C ILE A 517 37.43 -6.19 19.91
N HIS A 518 37.29 -7.49 19.63
CA HIS A 518 36.23 -8.36 20.13
C HIS A 518 36.73 -9.25 21.29
N ASN A 519 35.97 -9.33 22.39
CA ASN A 519 36.33 -10.17 23.54
C ASN A 519 35.79 -11.61 23.46
N CYS A 520 35.62 -12.14 22.24
CA CYS A 520 35.09 -13.49 22.02
C CYS A 520 36.15 -14.58 22.17
N GLN A 521 35.87 -15.61 22.98
CA GLN A 521 36.80 -16.73 23.21
C GLN A 521 37.04 -17.59 21.95
N GLN A 522 36.05 -17.71 21.05
CA GLN A 522 36.13 -18.63 19.90
C GLN A 522 35.84 -17.95 18.55
N LYS A 523 34.60 -17.56 18.26
CA LYS A 523 34.23 -16.85 17.02
C LYS A 523 33.56 -15.53 17.34
N CYS A 524 33.94 -14.50 16.60
CA CYS A 524 33.20 -13.24 16.54
C CYS A 524 32.20 -13.29 15.39
N LYS A 525 31.04 -12.64 15.55
CA LYS A 525 30.10 -12.31 14.47
C LYS A 525 29.67 -10.86 14.60
N ASN A 526 29.93 -10.07 13.56
CA ASN A 526 29.51 -8.67 13.53
C ASN A 526 27.99 -8.57 13.52
N THR A 527 27.50 -7.50 14.11
CA THR A 527 26.09 -7.14 14.23
C THR A 527 25.97 -5.61 14.19
N LEU A 528 24.82 -5.07 13.79
CA LEU A 528 24.72 -3.62 13.64
C LEU A 528 25.00 -2.89 14.98
N GLY A 529 26.06 -2.08 15.00
CA GLY A 529 26.54 -1.32 16.16
C GLY A 529 27.20 -2.15 17.27
N SER A 530 27.52 -3.44 17.04
CA SER A 530 28.15 -4.30 18.05
C SER A 530 28.71 -5.61 17.47
N TYR A 531 29.28 -6.47 18.32
CA TYR A 531 29.54 -7.86 17.96
C TYR A 531 28.87 -8.83 18.95
N ARG A 532 28.55 -10.02 18.45
CA ARG A 532 28.18 -11.15 19.30
C ARG A 532 29.18 -12.28 19.14
N CYS A 533 29.47 -12.95 20.24
CA CYS A 533 30.32 -14.12 20.21
C CYS A 533 29.52 -15.37 19.81
N ALA A 534 30.22 -16.32 19.21
CA ALA A 534 29.70 -17.62 18.80
C ALA A 534 30.76 -18.68 19.07
N CYS A 535 30.31 -19.91 19.26
CA CYS A 535 31.19 -21.02 19.57
C CYS A 535 31.44 -21.92 18.35
N LEU A 536 32.45 -22.77 18.47
CA LEU A 536 32.69 -23.92 17.60
C LEU A 536 31.57 -24.96 17.78
N PRO A 537 31.40 -25.90 16.83
CA PRO A 537 30.55 -27.08 17.05
C PRO A 537 30.90 -27.77 18.37
N ASP A 538 29.90 -28.31 19.05
CA ASP A 538 29.95 -28.96 20.37
C ASP A 538 30.13 -28.00 21.58
N TYR A 539 30.15 -26.68 21.37
CA TYR A 539 30.23 -25.67 22.43
C TYR A 539 29.04 -24.70 22.41
N ALA A 540 28.60 -24.26 23.60
CA ALA A 540 27.56 -23.26 23.83
C ALA A 540 28.17 -22.00 24.46
N LEU A 541 27.59 -20.84 24.13
CA LEU A 541 28.00 -19.56 24.69
C LEU A 541 27.52 -19.46 26.15
N LEU A 542 28.40 -19.03 27.04
CA LEU A 542 28.10 -18.82 28.46
C LEU A 542 27.34 -17.50 28.68
N ALA A 543 26.79 -17.34 29.88
CA ALA A 543 26.01 -16.17 30.29
C ALA A 543 26.80 -14.84 30.26
N ASP A 544 28.13 -14.88 30.15
CA ASP A 544 28.98 -13.70 29.94
C ASP A 544 28.94 -13.16 28.48
N GLY A 545 28.24 -13.86 27.58
CA GLY A 545 28.11 -13.51 26.17
C GLY A 545 29.41 -13.64 25.36
N LYS A 546 30.48 -14.21 25.92
CA LYS A 546 31.85 -14.14 25.39
C LYS A 546 32.57 -15.48 25.39
N SER A 547 32.37 -16.28 26.44
CA SER A 547 33.04 -17.56 26.67
C SER A 547 32.21 -18.74 26.18
N CYS A 548 32.86 -19.86 25.92
CA CYS A 548 32.29 -21.05 25.29
C CYS A 548 32.60 -22.31 26.11
N ALA A 549 31.56 -22.99 26.60
CA ALA A 549 31.66 -24.27 27.31
C ALA A 549 31.10 -25.43 26.48
N LYS A 550 31.58 -26.65 26.72
CA LYS A 550 31.14 -27.83 25.97
C LYS A 550 29.65 -28.11 26.25
N ASN A 551 28.82 -28.14 25.21
CA ASN A 551 27.37 -28.24 25.34
C ASN A 551 26.93 -29.70 25.51
N PRO A 552 26.27 -30.11 26.61
CA PRO A 552 25.78 -31.48 26.78
C PRO A 552 24.61 -31.83 25.85
N CYS A 553 23.93 -30.85 25.25
CA CYS A 553 22.69 -31.02 24.50
C CYS A 553 22.83 -30.81 22.98
N SER A 554 24.05 -30.62 22.45
CA SER A 554 24.28 -30.54 21.01
C SER A 554 25.31 -31.57 20.58
N SER A 555 24.94 -32.46 19.66
CA SER A 555 25.82 -33.51 19.15
C SER A 555 25.55 -33.84 17.69
N VAL A 556 26.63 -34.25 17.00
CA VAL A 556 26.51 -34.99 15.75
C VAL A 556 26.38 -36.47 16.09
N ILE A 557 25.29 -37.09 15.66
CA ILE A 557 25.00 -38.50 15.85
C ILE A 557 25.33 -39.19 14.54
N ASP A 558 26.38 -40.00 14.53
CA ASP A 558 26.62 -40.96 13.46
C ASP A 558 25.57 -42.08 13.58
N ALA A 559 24.81 -42.29 12.51
CA ALA A 559 23.71 -43.24 12.45
C ALA A 559 24.10 -44.58 11.79
N ASN A 560 25.40 -44.80 11.55
CA ASN A 560 25.95 -46.03 10.98
C ASN A 560 25.53 -47.33 11.71
N ASP A 561 25.20 -47.26 13.00
CA ASP A 561 24.79 -48.42 13.83
C ASP A 561 23.39 -48.97 13.52
N GLY A 562 22.72 -48.50 12.46
CA GLY A 562 21.41 -49.01 12.01
C GLY A 562 20.21 -48.42 12.76
N LYS A 563 20.33 -48.23 14.08
CA LYS A 563 19.30 -47.65 14.96
C LYS A 563 19.92 -47.07 16.23
N GLY A 564 19.27 -46.06 16.82
CA GLY A 564 19.69 -45.52 18.11
C GLY A 564 18.65 -44.60 18.74
N THR A 565 18.95 -44.07 19.93
CA THR A 565 18.06 -43.17 20.67
C THR A 565 18.82 -41.96 21.19
N PHE A 566 18.20 -40.78 21.15
CA PHE A 566 18.75 -39.55 21.71
C PHE A 566 17.64 -38.68 22.31
N GLY A 567 18.03 -37.73 23.15
CA GLY A 567 17.07 -36.85 23.81
C GLY A 567 17.58 -36.30 25.14
N LEU A 568 16.67 -35.66 25.88
CA LEU A 568 16.87 -35.06 27.18
C LEU A 568 15.84 -35.65 28.15
N THR A 569 16.34 -36.36 29.17
CA THR A 569 15.52 -36.96 30.23
C THR A 569 15.60 -36.18 31.55
N SER A 570 16.67 -35.40 31.76
CA SER A 570 16.87 -34.49 32.89
C SER A 570 18.07 -33.57 32.65
N PHE A 571 18.05 -32.35 33.19
CA PHE A 571 19.19 -31.42 33.18
C PHE A 571 19.97 -31.49 34.52
N PRO A 572 21.31 -31.37 34.50
CA PRO A 572 22.09 -31.18 35.73
C PRO A 572 21.83 -29.80 36.36
N SER A 573 21.68 -29.74 37.68
CA SER A 573 21.28 -28.55 38.46
C SER A 573 22.22 -27.32 38.38
N ASN A 574 23.38 -27.45 37.74
CA ASN A 574 24.44 -26.44 37.76
C ASN A 574 24.61 -25.69 36.43
N PHE A 575 23.71 -25.89 35.45
CA PHE A 575 23.73 -25.19 34.17
C PHE A 575 22.62 -24.13 34.08
N ASN A 576 22.99 -22.87 34.27
CA ASN A 576 22.20 -21.74 33.77
C ASN A 576 22.59 -21.49 32.31
N LEU A 577 21.70 -21.86 31.38
CA LEU A 577 21.87 -21.65 29.94
C LEU A 577 20.55 -21.20 29.31
N PRO A 578 20.48 -20.06 28.61
CA PRO A 578 19.48 -19.83 27.57
C PRO A 578 19.84 -20.72 26.37
N GLY A 579 19.23 -21.91 26.29
CA GLY A 579 19.91 -23.10 25.76
C GLY A 579 19.32 -23.75 24.52
N ARG A 580 19.48 -23.15 23.33
CA ARG A 580 19.11 -23.80 22.06
C ARG A 580 19.92 -25.10 21.84
N CYS A 581 19.24 -26.25 21.81
CA CYS A 581 19.85 -27.57 21.64
C CYS A 581 19.81 -28.00 20.17
N ILE A 582 20.90 -28.57 19.62
CA ILE A 582 21.00 -28.93 18.20
C ILE A 582 21.54 -30.35 18.02
N TRP A 583 20.71 -31.25 17.51
CA TRP A 583 21.13 -32.60 17.10
C TRP A 583 21.24 -32.69 15.58
N LYS A 584 22.34 -33.27 15.08
CA LYS A 584 22.52 -33.55 13.66
C LYS A 584 22.76 -35.04 13.47
N LEU A 585 21.77 -35.75 12.92
CA LEU A 585 21.92 -37.15 12.53
C LEU A 585 22.52 -37.24 11.13
N VAL A 586 23.51 -38.11 10.95
CA VAL A 586 24.19 -38.34 9.67
C VAL A 586 24.23 -39.86 9.42
N ALA A 587 23.65 -40.27 8.29
CA ALA A 587 23.71 -41.64 7.78
C ALA A 587 24.66 -41.71 6.55
N PRO A 588 25.01 -42.91 6.03
CA PRO A 588 25.72 -43.05 4.76
C PRO A 588 24.95 -42.43 3.58
N GLU A 589 25.64 -42.07 2.50
CA GLU A 589 25.06 -41.25 1.41
C GLU A 589 23.88 -41.89 0.64
N ASN A 590 23.64 -43.20 0.81
CA ASN A 590 22.53 -43.95 0.20
C ASN A 590 21.40 -44.31 1.19
N TYR A 591 21.42 -43.79 2.42
CA TYR A 591 20.42 -44.13 3.45
C TYR A 591 19.53 -42.93 3.78
N THR A 592 18.26 -43.21 4.12
CA THR A 592 17.36 -42.25 4.75
C THR A 592 17.21 -42.52 6.24
N LEU A 593 16.87 -41.48 6.99
CA LEU A 593 16.65 -41.50 8.43
C LEU A 593 15.14 -41.45 8.69
N PHE A 594 14.64 -42.44 9.43
CA PHE A 594 13.34 -42.40 10.07
C PHE A 594 13.52 -42.03 11.52
N LEU A 595 12.82 -40.97 11.96
CA LEU A 595 12.84 -40.46 13.31
C LEU A 595 11.44 -40.61 13.92
N ASN A 596 11.34 -41.24 15.09
CA ASN A 596 10.11 -41.34 15.84
C ASN A 596 10.31 -40.82 17.27
N PHE A 597 9.37 -40.03 17.78
CA PHE A 597 9.40 -39.61 19.17
C PHE A 597 8.78 -40.71 20.04
N THR A 598 9.37 -40.97 21.20
CA THR A 598 8.82 -41.84 22.26
C THR A 598 8.45 -41.04 23.50
N GLN A 599 8.97 -39.82 23.64
CA GLN A 599 8.55 -38.85 24.64
C GLN A 599 8.66 -37.43 24.08
N PHE A 600 7.63 -36.60 24.29
CA PHE A 600 7.59 -35.23 23.81
C PHE A 600 6.71 -34.36 24.73
N GLU A 601 7.36 -33.67 25.67
CA GLU A 601 6.76 -32.73 26.62
C GLU A 601 7.56 -31.41 26.55
N LEU A 602 6.93 -30.34 26.05
CA LEU A 602 7.46 -28.96 26.03
C LEU A 602 6.51 -28.03 26.83
N VAL A 603 7.00 -26.88 27.29
CA VAL A 603 6.13 -25.87 27.93
C VAL A 603 5.35 -25.11 26.85
N CYS A 604 4.14 -24.68 27.19
CA CYS A 604 3.29 -23.90 26.29
C CYS A 604 3.55 -22.40 26.43
N ASP A 605 4.66 -21.94 25.86
CA ASP A 605 4.99 -20.53 25.68
C ASP A 605 5.57 -20.32 24.27
N ASP A 606 5.46 -19.10 23.72
CA ASP A 606 5.94 -18.78 22.37
C ASP A 606 7.48 -18.86 22.24
N SER A 607 8.20 -18.91 23.38
CA SER A 607 9.65 -19.12 23.43
C SER A 607 10.09 -20.59 23.21
N ASP A 608 9.20 -21.57 23.46
CA ASP A 608 9.49 -23.00 23.53
C ASP A 608 9.06 -23.75 22.26
N TYR A 609 10.01 -24.26 21.47
CA TYR A 609 9.68 -25.01 20.25
C TYR A 609 10.79 -25.92 19.71
N LEU A 610 10.39 -27.01 19.06
CA LEU A 610 11.28 -27.87 18.27
C LEU A 610 11.11 -27.59 16.77
N VAL A 611 12.19 -27.28 16.06
CA VAL A 611 12.23 -27.26 14.58
C VAL A 611 12.98 -28.48 14.06
N ILE A 612 12.42 -29.15 13.05
CA ILE A 612 13.07 -30.27 12.36
C ILE A 612 13.37 -29.86 10.92
N TYR A 613 14.59 -30.15 10.47
CA TYR A 613 15.10 -29.88 9.13
C TYR A 613 15.63 -31.16 8.49
N SER A 614 15.43 -31.30 7.17
CA SER A 614 16.07 -32.35 6.38
C SER A 614 16.87 -31.77 5.20
N GLN A 615 17.98 -32.40 4.83
CA GLN A 615 18.79 -31.98 3.70
C GLN A 615 18.08 -32.27 2.37
N PHE A 616 18.00 -31.27 1.50
CA PHE A 616 17.30 -31.35 0.21
C PHE A 616 18.27 -31.29 -1.00
N LYS A 617 19.33 -30.49 -0.89
CA LYS A 617 20.46 -30.43 -1.84
C LYS A 617 21.77 -30.37 -1.05
N SER A 618 22.92 -30.60 -1.70
CA SER A 618 24.25 -30.81 -1.07
C SER A 618 24.53 -29.99 0.21
N LYS A 619 24.20 -28.69 0.26
CA LYS A 619 24.32 -27.85 1.47
C LYS A 619 23.04 -27.11 1.89
N ARG A 620 21.86 -27.47 1.37
CA ARG A 620 20.59 -26.75 1.61
C ARG A 620 19.62 -27.61 2.43
N LEU A 621 19.21 -27.10 3.59
CA LEU A 621 18.21 -27.69 4.48
C LEU A 621 16.81 -27.18 4.13
N LYS A 622 15.81 -28.05 4.17
CA LYS A 622 14.37 -27.74 4.09
C LYS A 622 13.76 -27.95 5.47
N LYS A 623 13.01 -26.95 5.98
CA LYS A 623 12.22 -27.08 7.21
C LYS A 623 11.13 -28.13 6.98
N PHE A 624 11.05 -29.14 7.85
CA PHE A 624 10.01 -30.16 7.84
C PHE A 624 8.78 -29.70 8.62
N GLY A 625 9.00 -29.17 9.83
CA GLY A 625 7.96 -28.64 10.70
C GLY A 625 8.55 -27.89 11.88
N GLN A 626 7.67 -27.19 12.62
CA GLN A 626 7.96 -26.60 13.92
C GLN A 626 6.82 -27.02 14.86
N PHE A 627 7.19 -27.48 16.04
CA PHE A 627 6.30 -28.14 17.01
C PHE A 627 6.42 -27.43 18.35
N TYR A 628 5.29 -27.27 19.02
CA TYR A 628 5.13 -26.55 20.29
C TYR A 628 4.32 -27.42 21.26
N CYS A 629 4.34 -27.11 22.57
CA CYS A 629 3.45 -27.76 23.54
C CYS A 629 3.51 -29.31 23.50
N TYR A 630 2.39 -29.96 23.81
CA TYR A 630 2.13 -31.39 23.71
C TYR A 630 1.82 -31.88 22.27
N GLN A 631 2.13 -31.10 21.22
CA GLN A 631 1.86 -31.52 19.84
C GLN A 631 2.86 -32.60 19.39
N PHE A 632 2.53 -33.85 19.71
CA PHE A 632 3.36 -35.02 19.42
C PHE A 632 3.70 -35.11 17.92
N PRO A 633 4.98 -35.00 17.51
CA PRO A 633 5.33 -35.04 16.10
C PRO A 633 5.06 -36.42 15.49
N ALA A 634 4.38 -36.45 14.34
CA ALA A 634 4.31 -37.66 13.52
C ALA A 634 5.72 -38.09 13.07
N SER A 635 5.92 -39.40 12.87
CA SER A 635 7.24 -39.95 12.52
C SER A 635 7.81 -39.28 11.26
N VAL A 636 9.02 -38.75 11.38
CA VAL A 636 9.66 -37.91 10.35
C VAL A 636 10.58 -38.77 9.49
N LYS A 637 10.34 -38.79 8.17
CA LYS A 637 11.29 -39.32 7.19
C LYS A 637 12.16 -38.21 6.62
N SER A 638 13.46 -38.46 6.52
CA SER A 638 14.40 -37.56 5.85
C SER A 638 14.32 -37.65 4.31
N LEU A 639 14.69 -36.55 3.64
CA LEU A 639 14.77 -36.45 2.17
C LEU A 639 16.13 -36.90 1.62
N LYS A 640 17.15 -36.94 2.48
CA LYS A 640 18.53 -37.43 2.26
C LYS A 640 19.11 -37.93 3.58
N ASN A 641 20.36 -38.36 3.58
CA ASN A 641 21.09 -38.93 4.72
C ASN A 641 21.35 -37.99 5.93
N ILE A 642 20.78 -36.78 5.97
CA ILE A 642 20.96 -35.84 7.10
C ILE A 642 19.62 -35.28 7.60
N LEU A 643 19.42 -35.39 8.92
CA LEU A 643 18.43 -34.64 9.69
C LEU A 643 19.12 -33.68 10.66
N ARG A 644 18.53 -32.51 10.89
CA ARG A 644 18.94 -31.55 11.92
C ARG A 644 17.73 -31.13 12.72
N LEU A 645 17.81 -31.25 14.03
CA LEU A 645 16.81 -30.82 14.98
C LEU A 645 17.34 -29.60 15.74
N GLU A 646 16.49 -28.62 15.99
CA GLU A 646 16.80 -27.44 16.79
C GLU A 646 15.69 -27.22 17.81
N LEU A 647 15.96 -27.49 19.08
CA LEU A 647 15.05 -27.22 20.18
C LEU A 647 15.42 -25.86 20.80
N ASN A 648 14.44 -24.97 20.95
CA ASN A 648 14.56 -23.70 21.64
C ASN A 648 13.76 -23.80 22.96
N LEU A 649 14.35 -23.32 24.06
CA LEU A 649 13.75 -23.35 25.40
C LEU A 649 13.91 -21.98 26.08
N GLY A 650 12.84 -21.52 26.74
CA GLY A 650 12.81 -20.34 27.60
C GLY A 650 13.39 -20.59 29.00
N GLU A 651 13.48 -19.55 29.82
CA GLU A 651 14.26 -19.58 31.07
C GLU A 651 13.70 -20.54 32.15
N GLU A 652 12.39 -20.80 32.15
CA GLU A 652 11.72 -21.67 33.15
C GLU A 652 11.46 -23.12 32.66
N ALA A 653 11.71 -23.44 31.38
CA ALA A 653 11.27 -24.68 30.76
C ALA A 653 12.11 -25.94 31.10
N TYR A 654 13.33 -25.75 31.62
CA TYR A 654 14.36 -26.80 31.74
C TYR A 654 13.97 -27.97 32.66
N GLN A 655 13.20 -27.73 33.71
CA GLN A 655 12.80 -28.78 34.67
C GLN A 655 11.58 -29.60 34.20
N ARG A 656 10.85 -29.10 33.20
CA ARG A 656 9.58 -29.70 32.72
C ARG A 656 9.70 -30.33 31.35
N THR A 657 10.71 -29.95 30.56
CA THR A 657 10.97 -30.50 29.23
C THR A 657 11.42 -31.96 29.30
N LYS A 658 10.75 -32.84 28.55
CA LYS A 658 11.20 -34.22 28.33
C LYS A 658 11.07 -34.57 26.85
N LEU A 659 12.19 -34.91 26.23
CA LEU A 659 12.24 -35.25 24.81
C LEU A 659 13.05 -36.53 24.65
N LYS A 660 12.45 -37.56 24.05
CA LYS A 660 13.15 -38.78 23.67
C LYS A 660 12.73 -39.18 22.26
N ALA A 661 13.71 -39.38 21.39
CA ALA A 661 13.51 -39.78 20.02
C ALA A 661 14.38 -41.00 19.68
N GLU A 662 13.83 -41.87 18.85
CA GLU A 662 14.49 -43.05 18.31
C GLU A 662 14.66 -42.83 16.80
N TYR A 663 15.85 -43.11 16.30
CA TYR A 663 16.14 -43.08 14.87
C TYR A 663 16.44 -44.48 14.37
N LYS A 664 16.12 -44.71 13.09
CA LYS A 664 16.50 -45.89 12.33
C LYS A 664 16.99 -45.42 10.97
N ILE A 665 18.07 -46.00 10.46
CA ILE A 665 18.47 -45.82 9.06
C ILE A 665 17.83 -46.91 8.21
N ASP A 666 17.58 -46.54 6.97
CA ASP A 666 16.89 -47.34 5.98
C ASP A 666 17.57 -47.13 4.63
N ASN A 667 17.84 -48.21 3.90
CA ASN A 667 18.51 -48.13 2.60
C ASN A 667 17.55 -47.48 1.59
N ASP A 668 18.00 -46.47 0.87
CA ASP A 668 17.13 -45.77 -0.08
C ASP A 668 17.18 -46.43 -1.45
N GLU A 669 16.43 -47.52 -1.66
CA GLU A 669 16.40 -48.21 -2.95
C GLU A 669 16.00 -47.28 -4.11
N CYS A 670 15.23 -46.22 -3.82
CA CYS A 670 14.86 -45.19 -4.80
C CYS A 670 16.05 -44.36 -5.30
N SER A 671 17.11 -44.18 -4.49
CA SER A 671 18.31 -43.43 -4.89
C SER A 671 19.12 -44.13 -6.00
N ILE A 672 18.91 -45.43 -6.24
CA ILE A 672 19.59 -46.19 -7.29
C ILE A 672 18.59 -46.60 -8.37
N ARG A 673 18.69 -45.99 -9.56
CA ARG A 673 17.82 -46.25 -10.73
C ARG A 673 16.32 -46.22 -10.40
N ASN A 674 15.88 -45.30 -9.53
CA ASN A 674 14.47 -45.12 -9.14
C ASN A 674 13.84 -46.41 -8.57
N GLY A 675 14.60 -47.27 -7.89
CA GLY A 675 14.14 -48.60 -7.42
C GLY A 675 13.80 -49.60 -8.54
N GLY A 676 13.96 -49.22 -9.82
CA GLY A 676 13.35 -49.94 -10.94
C GLY A 676 11.85 -49.67 -11.13
N CYS A 677 11.33 -48.59 -10.53
CA CYS A 677 10.00 -48.05 -10.80
C CYS A 677 10.00 -47.27 -12.12
N GLU A 678 8.93 -47.42 -12.90
CA GLU A 678 8.79 -46.75 -14.21
C GLU A 678 8.68 -45.23 -14.08
N GLN A 679 7.91 -44.73 -13.10
CA GLN A 679 7.59 -43.30 -12.97
C GLN A 679 8.15 -42.66 -11.69
N MET A 680 7.66 -43.07 -10.52
CA MET A 680 8.09 -42.52 -9.23
C MET A 680 8.40 -43.65 -8.26
N CYS A 681 9.36 -43.43 -7.36
CA CYS A 681 9.72 -44.35 -6.30
C CYS A 681 9.56 -43.65 -4.95
N LYS A 682 8.84 -44.28 -4.03
CA LYS A 682 8.70 -43.85 -2.64
C LYS A 682 9.30 -44.92 -1.75
N ASN A 683 10.46 -44.62 -1.19
CA ASN A 683 11.13 -45.53 -0.28
C ASN A 683 10.36 -45.59 1.07
N THR A 684 10.31 -46.77 1.69
CA THR A 684 9.58 -47.13 2.92
C THR A 684 10.51 -47.89 3.86
N PHE A 685 10.15 -48.07 5.13
CA PHE A 685 11.08 -48.75 6.06
C PHE A 685 11.29 -50.23 5.69
N GLY A 686 12.48 -50.58 5.20
CA GLY A 686 12.90 -51.92 4.79
C GLY A 686 12.52 -52.32 3.35
N SER A 687 11.97 -51.41 2.54
CA SER A 687 11.56 -51.67 1.16
C SER A 687 11.18 -50.39 0.42
N PHE A 688 10.79 -50.45 -0.85
CA PHE A 688 10.25 -49.29 -1.57
C PHE A 688 8.94 -49.65 -2.28
N GLU A 689 8.04 -48.67 -2.36
CA GLU A 689 6.84 -48.75 -3.21
C GLU A 689 7.02 -47.88 -4.45
N CYS A 690 6.67 -48.43 -5.60
CA CYS A 690 6.58 -47.65 -6.82
C CYS A 690 5.26 -46.87 -6.83
N LEU A 691 5.34 -45.59 -7.18
CA LEU A 691 4.19 -44.72 -7.38
C LEU A 691 4.12 -44.32 -8.86
N CYS A 692 2.91 -44.01 -9.30
CA CYS A 692 2.67 -43.49 -10.62
C CYS A 692 2.27 -42.01 -10.53
N ARG A 693 2.55 -41.26 -11.61
CA ARG A 693 2.08 -39.89 -11.76
C ARG A 693 0.56 -39.88 -11.87
N GLU A 694 -0.04 -38.76 -11.51
CA GLU A 694 -1.48 -38.57 -11.60
C GLU A 694 -1.99 -38.91 -13.01
N GLY A 695 -2.94 -39.84 -13.11
CA GLY A 695 -3.38 -40.41 -14.39
C GLY A 695 -3.17 -41.93 -14.54
N PHE A 696 -2.28 -42.52 -13.75
CA PHE A 696 -1.81 -43.90 -13.90
C PHE A 696 -1.97 -44.68 -12.59
N ILE A 697 -2.23 -45.99 -12.67
CA ILE A 697 -2.18 -46.91 -11.52
C ILE A 697 -0.96 -47.82 -11.60
N LEU A 698 -0.47 -48.26 -10.44
CA LEU A 698 0.62 -49.22 -10.39
C LEU A 698 0.14 -50.57 -10.93
N HIS A 699 0.77 -51.03 -12.00
CA HIS A 699 0.52 -52.31 -12.63
C HIS A 699 0.81 -53.47 -11.65
N GLY A 700 0.16 -54.62 -11.84
CA GLY A 700 0.26 -55.77 -10.93
C GLY A 700 1.67 -56.38 -10.75
N ASN A 701 2.66 -55.93 -11.53
CA ASN A 701 4.07 -56.25 -11.31
C ASN A 701 4.77 -55.37 -10.25
N GLY A 702 4.06 -54.41 -9.64
CA GLY A 702 4.55 -53.53 -8.60
C GLY A 702 5.60 -52.50 -9.04
N ARG A 703 5.80 -52.29 -10.36
CA ARG A 703 6.87 -51.44 -10.91
C ARG A 703 6.47 -50.56 -12.09
N ASN A 704 5.62 -51.08 -12.97
CA ASN A 704 5.15 -50.36 -14.16
C ASN A 704 3.87 -49.57 -13.83
N CYS A 705 3.55 -48.59 -14.66
CA CYS A 705 2.40 -47.71 -14.49
C CYS A 705 1.44 -47.88 -15.67
N THR A 706 0.32 -48.55 -15.44
CA THR A 706 -0.74 -48.72 -16.45
C THR A 706 -1.71 -47.55 -16.42
N GLU A 707 -2.12 -47.07 -17.61
CA GLU A 707 -3.24 -46.15 -17.74
C GLU A 707 -4.53 -46.85 -17.29
N THR A 708 -5.17 -46.36 -16.24
CA THR A 708 -6.51 -46.81 -15.84
C THR A 708 -7.15 -45.78 -14.92
N GLU A 709 -8.20 -45.11 -15.43
CA GLU A 709 -8.93 -43.99 -14.80
C GLU A 709 -8.03 -42.87 -14.24
N CYS A 710 -8.05 -41.71 -14.86
CA CYS A 710 -7.20 -40.58 -14.50
C CYS A 710 -7.78 -39.83 -13.27
N LYS A 711 -7.48 -40.32 -12.05
CA LYS A 711 -8.01 -39.82 -10.76
C LYS A 711 -7.08 -38.78 -10.14
N PHE A 712 -7.61 -37.59 -9.87
CA PHE A 712 -6.89 -36.49 -9.22
C PHE A 712 -7.64 -36.08 -7.94
N ASN A 713 -6.92 -35.84 -6.83
CA ASN A 713 -7.48 -35.32 -5.60
C ASN A 713 -6.86 -33.95 -5.30
N ILE A 714 -7.65 -32.88 -5.37
CA ILE A 714 -7.20 -31.49 -5.31
C ILE A 714 -7.64 -30.87 -3.98
N THR A 715 -6.68 -30.60 -3.09
CA THR A 715 -6.91 -29.99 -1.77
C THR A 715 -6.31 -28.58 -1.63
N ALA A 716 -5.57 -28.10 -2.64
CA ALA A 716 -4.99 -26.77 -2.64
C ALA A 716 -6.06 -25.68 -2.82
N PRO A 717 -5.97 -24.52 -2.12
CA PRO A 717 -6.97 -23.46 -2.19
C PRO A 717 -6.95 -22.67 -3.51
N ASN A 718 -5.93 -22.86 -4.34
CA ASN A 718 -5.88 -22.38 -5.72
C ASN A 718 -4.88 -23.21 -6.53
N GLY A 719 -5.00 -23.17 -7.86
CA GLY A 719 -4.08 -23.86 -8.76
C GLY A 719 -4.59 -23.89 -10.20
N ARG A 720 -3.95 -24.71 -11.03
CA ARG A 720 -4.36 -25.01 -12.41
C ARG A 720 -4.38 -26.52 -12.61
N ILE A 721 -5.34 -26.98 -13.40
CA ILE A 721 -5.46 -28.35 -13.90
C ILE A 721 -5.62 -28.30 -15.42
N SER A 722 -5.31 -29.40 -16.09
CA SER A 722 -5.55 -29.54 -17.52
C SER A 722 -5.96 -30.97 -17.88
N SER A 723 -6.52 -31.14 -19.07
CA SER A 723 -6.63 -32.46 -19.69
C SER A 723 -5.24 -33.08 -19.87
N LEU A 724 -5.19 -34.41 -19.94
CA LEU A 724 -3.96 -35.13 -20.30
C LEU A 724 -3.43 -34.62 -21.65
N ASN A 725 -2.10 -34.54 -21.77
CA ASN A 725 -1.35 -34.04 -22.93
C ASN A 725 -1.51 -32.57 -23.33
N TYR A 726 -2.41 -31.78 -22.71
CA TYR A 726 -2.55 -30.35 -23.02
C TYR A 726 -1.18 -29.62 -22.94
N PRO A 727 -0.80 -28.78 -23.93
CA PRO A 727 -1.63 -28.22 -25.00
C PRO A 727 -1.75 -29.07 -26.29
N ALA A 728 -1.18 -30.28 -26.32
CA ALA A 728 -1.43 -31.25 -27.37
C ALA A 728 -2.76 -31.99 -27.15
N ASN A 729 -3.19 -32.78 -28.13
CA ASN A 729 -4.51 -33.41 -28.11
C ASN A 729 -4.68 -34.43 -26.97
N TYR A 730 -5.87 -34.44 -26.35
CA TYR A 730 -6.20 -35.38 -25.27
C TYR A 730 -6.32 -36.82 -25.75
N THR A 731 -6.30 -37.77 -24.81
CA THR A 731 -6.41 -39.21 -25.10
C THR A 731 -7.86 -39.63 -25.42
N ARG A 732 -8.01 -40.61 -26.31
CA ARG A 732 -9.30 -41.24 -26.67
C ARG A 732 -9.68 -42.33 -25.66
N ASN A 733 -10.96 -42.63 -25.53
CA ASN A 733 -11.53 -43.56 -24.55
C ASN A 733 -11.07 -43.29 -23.10
N SER A 734 -10.82 -42.01 -22.78
CA SER A 734 -10.36 -41.59 -21.47
C SER A 734 -11.53 -41.37 -20.52
N TYR A 735 -11.31 -41.68 -19.24
CA TYR A 735 -12.26 -41.43 -18.17
C TYR A 735 -11.52 -40.87 -16.96
N CYS A 736 -11.35 -39.55 -16.96
CA CYS A 736 -10.65 -38.81 -15.93
C CYS A 736 -11.62 -38.18 -14.94
N TYR A 737 -11.17 -37.97 -13.70
CA TYR A 737 -11.90 -37.14 -12.76
C TYR A 737 -11.02 -36.45 -11.71
N TRP A 738 -11.41 -35.22 -11.37
CA TRP A 738 -10.79 -34.37 -10.37
C TRP A 738 -11.76 -34.19 -9.20
N ARG A 739 -11.38 -34.69 -8.03
CA ARG A 739 -12.09 -34.49 -6.76
C ARG A 739 -11.48 -33.29 -6.04
N PHE A 740 -12.22 -32.19 -6.01
CA PHE A 740 -11.85 -31.03 -5.21
C PHE A 740 -12.42 -31.16 -3.81
N GLN A 741 -11.59 -30.88 -2.82
CA GLN A 741 -11.99 -30.75 -1.42
C GLN A 741 -11.37 -29.49 -0.85
N THR A 742 -12.19 -28.60 -0.32
CA THR A 742 -11.73 -27.41 0.41
C THR A 742 -12.20 -27.45 1.87
N VAL A 743 -11.77 -26.47 2.66
CA VAL A 743 -12.17 -26.30 4.07
C VAL A 743 -13.67 -26.04 4.19
N LEU A 744 -14.24 -26.33 5.36
CA LEU A 744 -15.67 -26.10 5.61
C LEU A 744 -16.03 -24.62 5.43
N GLY A 745 -17.25 -24.36 4.96
CA GLY A 745 -17.74 -23.01 4.65
C GLY A 745 -17.09 -22.36 3.43
N HIS A 746 -16.34 -23.12 2.62
CA HIS A 746 -15.76 -22.59 1.40
C HIS A 746 -16.20 -23.42 0.20
N ARG A 747 -16.28 -22.76 -0.95
CA ARG A 747 -16.78 -23.31 -2.21
C ARG A 747 -15.67 -23.35 -3.24
N ILE A 748 -15.74 -24.32 -4.16
CA ILE A 748 -14.79 -24.44 -5.26
C ILE A 748 -15.34 -23.72 -6.48
N ARG A 749 -14.54 -22.80 -7.05
CA ARG A 749 -14.78 -22.17 -8.35
C ARG A 749 -13.77 -22.66 -9.37
N LEU A 750 -14.27 -23.11 -10.52
CA LEU A 750 -13.47 -23.41 -11.71
C LEU A 750 -13.63 -22.27 -12.71
N LYS A 751 -12.51 -21.75 -13.24
CA LYS A 751 -12.46 -20.79 -14.33
C LYS A 751 -11.75 -21.42 -15.53
N PHE A 752 -12.47 -21.56 -16.64
CA PHE A 752 -11.91 -22.08 -17.88
C PHE A 752 -11.05 -21.02 -18.55
N LEU A 753 -9.77 -21.34 -18.84
CA LEU A 753 -8.83 -20.44 -19.52
C LEU A 753 -8.75 -20.76 -21.02
N GLU A 754 -8.66 -22.04 -21.35
CA GLU A 754 -8.81 -22.59 -22.70
C GLU A 754 -9.66 -23.86 -22.58
N PHE A 755 -10.57 -24.08 -23.53
CA PHE A 755 -11.43 -25.26 -23.60
C PHE A 755 -11.79 -25.50 -25.07
N ASP A 756 -11.33 -26.63 -25.59
CA ASP A 756 -11.49 -27.09 -26.97
C ASP A 756 -11.66 -28.62 -26.91
N VAL A 757 -12.91 -29.06 -26.79
CA VAL A 757 -13.37 -30.45 -26.70
C VAL A 757 -14.30 -30.71 -27.89
N GLU A 758 -14.49 -31.95 -28.33
CA GLU A 758 -15.40 -32.24 -29.45
C GLU A 758 -16.79 -31.62 -29.23
N HIS A 759 -17.37 -31.04 -30.29
CA HIS A 759 -18.67 -30.39 -30.20
C HIS A 759 -19.80 -31.34 -30.59
N HIS A 760 -20.79 -31.48 -29.70
CA HIS A 760 -22.06 -32.14 -29.98
C HIS A 760 -23.21 -31.33 -29.37
N GLN A 761 -24.38 -31.32 -30.02
CA GLN A 761 -25.55 -30.54 -29.57
C GLN A 761 -26.00 -30.85 -28.13
N GLU A 762 -25.88 -32.12 -27.73
CA GLU A 762 -26.19 -32.61 -26.38
C GLU A 762 -24.94 -33.03 -25.58
N CYS A 763 -23.73 -32.75 -26.08
CA CYS A 763 -22.46 -33.14 -25.44
C CYS A 763 -22.34 -34.64 -25.05
N ILE A 764 -22.80 -35.56 -25.89
CA ILE A 764 -22.77 -37.02 -25.62
C ILE A 764 -21.49 -37.74 -26.06
N TYR A 765 -20.68 -37.09 -26.90
CA TYR A 765 -19.35 -37.56 -27.29
C TYR A 765 -18.35 -37.21 -26.18
N ASP A 766 -17.26 -36.49 -26.51
CA ASP A 766 -16.36 -35.96 -25.49
C ASP A 766 -17.04 -34.87 -24.66
N ASN A 767 -17.01 -35.00 -23.33
CA ASN A 767 -17.55 -33.99 -22.44
C ASN A 767 -16.82 -33.90 -21.10
N VAL A 768 -16.88 -32.70 -20.53
CA VAL A 768 -16.60 -32.42 -19.12
C VAL A 768 -17.92 -32.28 -18.39
N THR A 769 -18.23 -33.20 -17.47
CA THR A 769 -19.36 -33.08 -16.55
C THR A 769 -18.87 -32.63 -15.17
N ILE A 770 -19.49 -31.63 -14.56
CA ILE A 770 -19.16 -31.17 -13.20
C ILE A 770 -20.32 -31.49 -12.26
N TYR A 771 -20.03 -32.00 -11.07
CA TYR A 771 -20.98 -32.37 -10.03
C TYR A 771 -20.71 -31.61 -8.73
N ASP A 772 -21.78 -31.17 -8.06
CA ASP A 772 -21.76 -30.42 -6.80
C ASP A 772 -21.66 -31.35 -5.59
N GLY A 773 -20.51 -32.00 -5.44
CA GLY A 773 -20.26 -32.86 -4.30
C GLY A 773 -19.16 -33.89 -4.53
N ARG A 774 -19.23 -34.98 -3.75
CA ARG A 774 -18.17 -36.01 -3.66
C ARG A 774 -18.23 -37.08 -4.75
N SER A 775 -19.35 -37.20 -5.48
CA SER A 775 -19.63 -38.34 -6.36
C SER A 775 -20.49 -37.94 -7.57
N GLN A 776 -20.62 -38.83 -8.55
CA GLN A 776 -21.50 -38.64 -9.71
C GLN A 776 -23.00 -38.82 -9.37
N ALA A 777 -23.33 -39.23 -8.14
CA ALA A 777 -24.69 -39.21 -7.61
C ALA A 777 -25.09 -37.84 -7.02
N SER A 778 -24.16 -36.90 -6.92
CA SER A 778 -24.45 -35.50 -6.59
C SER A 778 -25.09 -34.79 -7.80
N SER A 779 -25.75 -33.65 -7.59
CA SER A 779 -26.33 -32.84 -8.67
C SER A 779 -25.27 -32.39 -9.67
N SER A 780 -25.60 -32.39 -10.97
CA SER A 780 -24.71 -31.85 -12.00
C SER A 780 -24.82 -30.33 -12.08
N LEU A 781 -23.68 -29.65 -12.05
CA LEU A 781 -23.54 -28.20 -12.31
C LEU A 781 -23.43 -27.89 -13.82
N GLY A 782 -23.32 -28.91 -14.66
CA GLY A 782 -23.29 -28.76 -16.12
C GLY A 782 -22.50 -29.85 -16.83
N ILE A 783 -22.84 -30.07 -18.09
CA ILE A 783 -22.13 -30.90 -19.06
C ILE A 783 -21.62 -29.97 -20.16
N PHE A 784 -20.32 -30.02 -20.45
CA PHE A 784 -19.63 -29.06 -21.29
C PHE A 784 -18.85 -29.76 -22.41
N CYS A 785 -18.95 -29.25 -23.63
CA CYS A 785 -18.26 -29.74 -24.82
C CYS A 785 -18.11 -28.61 -25.86
N GLY A 786 -17.43 -28.85 -26.98
CA GLY A 786 -17.12 -27.80 -27.95
C GLY A 786 -16.08 -26.79 -27.45
N LYS A 787 -16.23 -25.53 -27.84
CA LYS A 787 -15.36 -24.41 -27.41
C LYS A 787 -16.08 -23.52 -26.40
N LEU A 788 -15.48 -23.31 -25.23
CA LEU A 788 -15.98 -22.35 -24.24
C LEU A 788 -15.13 -21.08 -24.22
N ASN A 789 -15.81 -19.93 -24.14
CA ASN A 789 -15.16 -18.63 -23.92
C ASN A 789 -14.56 -18.55 -22.50
N ALA A 790 -13.41 -17.89 -22.36
CA ALA A 790 -12.65 -17.76 -21.09
C ALA A 790 -13.35 -16.96 -19.96
N THR A 791 -14.61 -16.58 -20.17
CA THR A 791 -15.51 -15.99 -19.18
C THR A 791 -16.34 -17.03 -18.42
N HIS A 792 -16.41 -18.28 -18.89
CA HIS A 792 -17.16 -19.35 -18.22
C HIS A 792 -16.50 -19.73 -16.88
N ASN A 793 -17.31 -19.70 -15.82
CA ASN A 793 -16.94 -20.17 -14.50
C ASN A 793 -18.04 -21.07 -13.95
N VAL A 794 -17.66 -22.07 -13.14
CA VAL A 794 -18.59 -22.95 -12.41
C VAL A 794 -18.26 -22.87 -10.93
N LEU A 795 -19.26 -22.73 -10.08
CA LEU A 795 -19.14 -22.60 -8.62
C LEU A 795 -19.96 -23.70 -7.95
N ALA A 796 -19.33 -24.50 -7.09
CA ALA A 796 -20.03 -25.46 -6.24
C ALA A 796 -20.79 -24.77 -5.09
N THR A 797 -21.87 -25.37 -4.60
CA THR A 797 -22.53 -24.93 -3.36
C THR A 797 -21.85 -25.50 -2.11
N THR A 798 -21.21 -26.66 -2.23
CA THR A 798 -20.54 -27.34 -1.11
C THR A 798 -19.01 -27.15 -1.12
N ASN A 799 -18.33 -27.65 -0.07
CA ASN A 799 -16.87 -27.72 -0.02
C ASN A 799 -16.26 -28.91 -0.77
N TYR A 800 -17.07 -29.62 -1.57
CA TYR A 800 -16.65 -30.68 -2.49
C TYR A 800 -17.15 -30.42 -3.91
N MET A 801 -16.33 -30.77 -4.90
CA MET A 801 -16.74 -30.76 -6.30
C MET A 801 -16.08 -31.95 -7.00
N LEU A 802 -16.80 -32.56 -7.93
CA LEU A 802 -16.26 -33.61 -8.80
C LEU A 802 -16.38 -33.17 -10.25
N MET A 803 -15.25 -32.99 -10.92
CA MET A 803 -15.19 -32.82 -12.38
C MET A 803 -14.86 -34.18 -13.01
N VAL A 804 -15.58 -34.58 -14.06
CA VAL A 804 -15.35 -35.81 -14.82
C VAL A 804 -15.13 -35.43 -16.28
N PHE A 805 -14.06 -35.90 -16.90
CA PHE A 805 -13.83 -35.76 -18.35
C PHE A 805 -13.91 -37.16 -18.97
N ARG A 806 -14.85 -37.31 -19.89
CA ARG A 806 -15.06 -38.55 -20.66
C ARG A 806 -14.74 -38.25 -22.12
N THR A 807 -13.99 -39.15 -22.76
CA THR A 807 -13.79 -39.11 -24.22
C THR A 807 -14.17 -40.43 -24.88
N ASP A 808 -14.56 -40.36 -26.15
CA ASP A 808 -14.95 -41.48 -26.99
C ASP A 808 -13.75 -42.02 -27.80
N ALA A 809 -13.98 -42.93 -28.75
CA ALA A 809 -12.91 -43.56 -29.53
C ALA A 809 -12.36 -42.68 -30.68
N ASN A 810 -13.00 -41.55 -30.98
CA ASN A 810 -12.89 -40.79 -32.21
C ASN A 810 -12.17 -39.44 -32.00
N VAL A 811 -12.75 -38.33 -32.46
CA VAL A 811 -12.09 -37.05 -32.71
C VAL A 811 -11.41 -36.48 -31.45
N GLN A 812 -10.23 -35.87 -31.61
CA GLN A 812 -9.49 -35.29 -30.49
C GLN A 812 -9.13 -33.83 -30.76
N PHE A 813 -9.29 -32.99 -29.74
CA PHE A 813 -8.88 -31.59 -29.71
C PHE A 813 -7.88 -31.34 -28.56
N LYS A 814 -7.49 -30.08 -28.32
CA LYS A 814 -6.51 -29.72 -27.27
C LYS A 814 -6.97 -30.03 -25.84
N GLY A 815 -8.28 -30.09 -25.61
CA GLY A 815 -8.88 -30.28 -24.30
C GLY A 815 -8.97 -28.97 -23.53
N PHE A 816 -8.56 -28.97 -22.26
CA PHE A 816 -8.81 -27.83 -21.38
C PHE A 816 -7.65 -27.46 -20.46
N ASN A 817 -7.67 -26.21 -20.03
CA ASN A 817 -6.82 -25.63 -19.00
C ASN A 817 -7.70 -24.77 -18.09
N VAL A 818 -7.80 -25.17 -16.82
CA VAL A 818 -8.75 -24.63 -15.86
C VAL A 818 -8.01 -24.14 -14.62
N LYS A 819 -8.28 -22.92 -14.20
CA LYS A 819 -7.82 -22.38 -12.92
C LYS A 819 -8.88 -22.69 -11.86
N HIS A 820 -8.51 -23.42 -10.80
CA HIS A 820 -9.39 -23.59 -9.64
C HIS A 820 -9.03 -22.60 -8.55
N LEU A 821 -10.06 -22.16 -7.82
CA LEU A 821 -10.00 -21.15 -6.76
C LEU A 821 -10.98 -21.57 -5.67
N THR A 822 -10.55 -21.47 -4.41
CA THR A 822 -11.46 -21.50 -3.27
C THR A 822 -12.00 -20.10 -3.02
N GLU A 823 -13.33 -19.99 -2.98
CA GLU A 823 -14.10 -18.82 -2.56
C GLU A 823 -14.78 -19.10 -1.21
N CYS A 824 -15.07 -18.05 -0.45
CA CYS A 824 -15.72 -18.13 0.84
C CYS A 824 -17.26 -18.08 0.72
N GLY A 825 -17.95 -18.21 1.86
CA GLY A 825 -19.41 -18.23 1.93
C GLY A 825 -20.03 -19.54 1.46
N GLY A 826 -21.34 -19.67 1.68
CA GLY A 826 -22.15 -20.84 1.35
C GLY A 826 -23.11 -21.24 2.48
N TYR A 827 -23.85 -22.34 2.26
CA TYR A 827 -24.77 -22.90 3.27
C TYR A 827 -24.03 -23.91 4.15
N LEU A 828 -24.35 -23.91 5.44
CA LEU A 828 -23.73 -24.73 6.48
C LEU A 828 -24.79 -25.30 7.40
N GLU A 829 -24.65 -26.58 7.73
CA GLU A 829 -25.51 -27.28 8.67
C GLU A 829 -24.79 -27.39 10.03
N ALA A 830 -25.43 -26.90 11.09
CA ALA A 830 -24.94 -26.95 12.45
C ALA A 830 -25.37 -28.27 13.10
N THR A 831 -24.39 -29.10 13.47
CA THR A 831 -24.63 -30.37 14.16
C THR A 831 -24.42 -30.20 15.67
N ASN A 832 -24.86 -31.19 16.47
CA ASN A 832 -24.61 -31.22 17.91
C ASN A 832 -23.10 -31.24 18.26
N ASN A 833 -22.22 -31.58 17.31
CA ASN A 833 -20.78 -31.57 17.48
C ASN A 833 -20.18 -30.24 17.00
N PRO A 834 -19.23 -29.62 17.74
CA PRO A 834 -18.63 -28.36 17.30
C PRO A 834 -17.87 -28.46 15.98
N GLN A 835 -18.24 -27.60 15.04
CA GLN A 835 -17.63 -27.46 13.71
C GLN A 835 -16.82 -26.16 13.65
N ILE A 836 -15.70 -26.17 12.91
CA ILE A 836 -14.82 -24.99 12.78
C ILE A 836 -15.06 -24.30 11.44
N LEU A 837 -15.31 -22.99 11.49
CA LEU A 837 -15.31 -22.09 10.35
C LEU A 837 -14.09 -21.14 10.43
N LEU A 838 -13.44 -20.93 9.29
CA LEU A 838 -12.28 -20.06 9.14
C LEU A 838 -12.66 -18.87 8.25
N SER A 839 -12.07 -17.70 8.48
CA SER A 839 -12.27 -16.52 7.61
C SER A 839 -11.81 -16.73 6.17
N HIS A 840 -10.79 -17.55 5.97
CA HIS A 840 -10.20 -17.83 4.66
C HIS A 840 -9.42 -19.17 4.67
N PRO A 841 -9.16 -19.81 3.51
CA PRO A 841 -8.67 -21.20 3.46
C PRO A 841 -7.16 -21.36 3.72
N SER A 842 -6.44 -20.28 4.05
CA SER A 842 -5.00 -20.28 4.38
C SER A 842 -4.73 -19.75 5.79
N TYR A 843 -5.77 -19.66 6.61
CA TYR A 843 -5.74 -19.15 7.97
C TYR A 843 -4.62 -19.76 8.81
N GLY A 844 -3.89 -18.91 9.54
CA GLY A 844 -2.71 -19.29 10.34
C GLY A 844 -1.41 -19.47 9.54
N SER A 845 -1.43 -19.35 8.20
CA SER A 845 -0.23 -19.36 7.35
C SER A 845 -0.05 -18.09 6.51
N LYS A 846 -1.13 -17.33 6.30
CA LYS A 846 -1.19 -16.04 5.59
C LYS A 846 -2.31 -15.19 6.20
N SER A 847 -2.30 -13.89 5.90
CA SER A 847 -3.44 -12.99 6.10
C SER A 847 -4.57 -13.28 5.09
N TYR A 848 -5.78 -12.78 5.39
CA TYR A 848 -6.89 -12.77 4.42
C TYR A 848 -6.61 -11.82 3.24
N ARG A 849 -7.52 -11.78 2.25
CA ARG A 849 -7.36 -10.93 1.04
C ARG A 849 -8.21 -9.66 1.16
N TYR A 850 -7.79 -8.62 0.47
CA TYR A 850 -8.59 -7.42 0.19
C TYR A 850 -9.84 -7.77 -0.64
N ASN A 851 -10.88 -6.93 -0.55
CA ASN A 851 -12.12 -7.01 -1.33
C ASN A 851 -12.81 -8.38 -1.25
N MET A 852 -12.82 -9.00 -0.06
CA MET A 852 -13.58 -10.22 0.21
C MET A 852 -15.02 -9.87 0.62
N LEU A 853 -15.98 -10.63 0.09
CA LEU A 853 -17.37 -10.64 0.51
C LEU A 853 -17.75 -12.10 0.76
N CYS A 854 -17.90 -12.47 2.02
CA CYS A 854 -18.12 -13.84 2.46
C CYS A 854 -19.41 -13.93 3.29
N ASP A 855 -20.47 -14.45 2.69
CA ASP A 855 -21.74 -14.71 3.38
C ASP A 855 -21.91 -16.21 3.63
N TRP A 856 -21.98 -16.60 4.91
CA TRP A 856 -22.27 -17.95 5.37
C TRP A 856 -23.64 -18.00 6.04
N HIS A 857 -24.51 -18.88 5.58
CA HIS A 857 -25.80 -19.15 6.22
C HIS A 857 -25.69 -20.46 6.99
N ILE A 858 -25.75 -20.40 8.32
CA ILE A 858 -25.64 -21.55 9.21
C ILE A 858 -27.06 -21.89 9.71
N THR A 859 -27.50 -23.12 9.49
CA THR A 859 -28.83 -23.62 9.86
C THR A 859 -28.76 -24.85 10.75
N ALA A 860 -29.65 -24.96 11.73
CA ALA A 860 -29.87 -26.12 12.58
C ALA A 860 -31.19 -26.83 12.24
N ASP A 861 -31.53 -27.89 12.97
CA ASP A 861 -32.90 -28.45 12.96
C ASP A 861 -33.92 -27.40 13.46
N SER A 862 -35.17 -27.48 12.97
CA SER A 862 -36.21 -26.46 13.22
C SER A 862 -36.64 -26.27 14.69
N ASP A 863 -36.22 -27.16 15.58
CA ASP A 863 -36.46 -27.13 17.03
C ASP A 863 -35.21 -26.69 17.85
N LYS A 864 -34.15 -26.24 17.17
CA LYS A 864 -32.84 -25.97 17.76
C LYS A 864 -32.30 -24.60 17.38
N SER A 865 -31.35 -24.12 18.19
CA SER A 865 -30.60 -22.89 17.97
C SER A 865 -29.16 -23.17 17.54
N VAL A 866 -28.48 -22.18 16.98
CA VAL A 866 -27.06 -22.18 16.65
C VAL A 866 -26.29 -21.40 17.71
N GLU A 867 -25.27 -22.03 18.31
CA GLU A 867 -24.28 -21.35 19.17
C GLU A 867 -23.01 -21.07 18.35
N ILE A 868 -22.59 -19.81 18.31
CA ILE A 868 -21.32 -19.35 17.71
C ILE A 868 -20.36 -18.88 18.80
N LYS A 869 -19.14 -19.41 18.77
CA LYS A 869 -18.04 -19.03 19.65
C LYS A 869 -16.83 -18.64 18.82
N VAL A 870 -16.42 -17.38 18.90
CA VAL A 870 -15.19 -16.92 18.23
C VAL A 870 -13.98 -17.33 19.07
N VAL A 871 -13.12 -18.17 18.51
CA VAL A 871 -11.95 -18.74 19.21
C VAL A 871 -10.73 -17.82 19.06
N ASP A 872 -10.56 -17.27 17.87
CA ASP A 872 -9.44 -16.42 17.49
C ASP A 872 -9.93 -15.34 16.51
N PHE A 873 -9.50 -14.10 16.67
CA PHE A 873 -10.09 -12.94 15.99
C PHE A 873 -9.07 -11.80 15.89
N GLU A 874 -8.78 -11.37 14.67
CA GLU A 874 -7.85 -10.29 14.36
C GLU A 874 -8.15 -9.74 12.95
N LEU A 875 -8.89 -8.63 12.89
CA LEU A 875 -9.20 -7.85 11.68
C LEU A 875 -8.56 -6.45 11.76
N GLU A 876 -8.65 -5.66 10.69
CA GLU A 876 -8.40 -4.22 10.79
C GLU A 876 -9.29 -3.60 11.88
N TYR A 877 -8.76 -2.66 12.64
CA TYR A 877 -9.54 -1.91 13.63
C TYR A 877 -9.99 -0.57 13.03
N ASP A 878 -11.29 -0.30 13.13
CA ASP A 878 -11.93 0.96 12.78
C ASP A 878 -12.98 1.27 13.86
N GLU A 879 -13.17 2.54 14.22
CA GLU A 879 -14.08 2.93 15.32
C GLU A 879 -15.55 2.53 15.04
N SER A 880 -15.95 2.53 13.77
CA SER A 880 -17.28 2.11 13.31
C SER A 880 -17.35 0.66 12.82
N CYS A 881 -16.20 -0.03 12.80
CA CYS A 881 -15.98 -1.28 12.08
C CYS A 881 -16.50 -1.25 10.64
N GLU A 882 -16.34 -0.15 9.88
CA GLU A 882 -16.80 -0.07 8.48
C GLU A 882 -15.78 -0.55 7.44
N SER A 883 -14.51 -0.67 7.84
CA SER A 883 -13.41 -1.18 7.02
C SER A 883 -13.47 -2.71 6.82
N ASP A 884 -12.72 -3.49 7.61
CA ASP A 884 -12.80 -4.95 7.63
C ASP A 884 -13.65 -5.41 8.81
N TYR A 885 -14.74 -6.14 8.56
CA TYR A 885 -15.66 -6.51 9.64
C TYR A 885 -16.35 -7.84 9.47
N LEU A 886 -16.61 -8.46 10.62
CA LEU A 886 -17.51 -9.59 10.79
C LEU A 886 -18.85 -9.08 11.34
N GLU A 887 -19.92 -9.17 10.56
CA GLU A 887 -21.30 -8.94 11.01
C GLU A 887 -21.98 -10.30 11.25
N ILE A 888 -22.70 -10.44 12.36
CA ILE A 888 -23.47 -11.65 12.67
C ILE A 888 -24.94 -11.24 12.81
N ILE A 889 -25.81 -11.86 12.00
CA ILE A 889 -27.18 -11.41 11.76
C ILE A 889 -28.12 -12.61 11.82
N GLU A 890 -29.25 -12.45 12.48
CA GLU A 890 -30.37 -13.41 12.48
C GLU A 890 -31.56 -12.76 11.76
N GLU A 891 -32.16 -13.48 10.80
CA GLU A 891 -33.25 -12.97 9.93
C GLU A 891 -34.47 -13.93 9.95
N PRO A 892 -35.21 -14.05 11.06
CA PRO A 892 -36.34 -14.96 11.18
C PRO A 892 -37.57 -14.32 10.52
N GLY A 893 -37.66 -14.48 9.20
CA GLY A 893 -38.81 -14.11 8.38
C GLY A 893 -39.00 -12.61 8.16
N TYR A 894 -39.52 -11.89 9.17
CA TYR A 894 -39.99 -10.51 9.06
C TYR A 894 -39.17 -9.46 9.84
N TYR A 895 -38.22 -9.91 10.65
CA TYR A 895 -37.35 -9.06 11.46
C TYR A 895 -35.88 -9.37 11.16
N ARG A 896 -35.00 -8.37 11.32
CA ARG A 896 -33.54 -8.53 11.25
C ARG A 896 -32.92 -8.13 12.58
N LYS A 897 -32.28 -9.09 13.24
CA LYS A 897 -31.58 -8.89 14.51
C LYS A 897 -30.08 -8.99 14.27
N SER A 898 -29.36 -7.89 14.40
CA SER A 898 -27.90 -7.91 14.40
C SER A 898 -27.39 -8.25 15.80
N TYR A 899 -26.51 -9.23 15.89
CA TYR A 899 -25.75 -9.56 17.11
C TYR A 899 -24.52 -8.66 17.28
N GLY A 900 -24.22 -7.83 16.28
CA GLY A 900 -23.11 -6.90 16.28
C GLY A 900 -22.30 -6.95 14.99
N ARG A 901 -21.51 -5.89 14.81
CA ARG A 901 -20.43 -5.80 13.84
C ARG A 901 -19.11 -5.75 14.62
N PHE A 902 -18.13 -6.55 14.22
CA PHE A 902 -16.91 -6.79 14.97
C PHE A 902 -15.68 -6.59 14.08
N CYS A 903 -14.66 -5.92 14.61
CA CYS A 903 -13.39 -5.63 13.95
C CYS A 903 -12.25 -5.52 14.98
N GLY A 904 -11.01 -5.31 14.53
CA GLY A 904 -9.83 -5.32 15.40
C GLY A 904 -9.53 -6.69 16.04
N ALA A 905 -8.92 -6.67 17.23
CA ALA A 905 -8.54 -7.87 17.99
C ALA A 905 -9.52 -8.24 19.14
N GLY A 906 -10.63 -7.50 19.29
CA GLY A 906 -11.63 -7.74 20.32
C GLY A 906 -12.48 -8.98 20.01
N LYS A 907 -12.38 -10.03 20.83
CA LYS A 907 -13.16 -11.27 20.62
C LYS A 907 -14.63 -11.07 21.03
N PRO A 908 -15.60 -11.34 20.15
CA PRO A 908 -17.02 -11.35 20.52
C PRO A 908 -17.33 -12.35 21.65
N SER A 909 -18.36 -12.05 22.43
CA SER A 909 -18.93 -13.01 23.39
C SER A 909 -19.60 -14.17 22.65
N ILE A 910 -19.95 -15.25 23.38
CA ILE A 910 -20.65 -16.39 22.79
C ILE A 910 -22.05 -15.95 22.35
N ILE A 911 -22.36 -16.12 21.07
CA ILE A 911 -23.63 -15.78 20.45
C ILE A 911 -24.49 -17.04 20.38
N LYS A 912 -25.79 -16.90 20.69
CA LYS A 912 -26.81 -17.95 20.53
C LYS A 912 -27.99 -17.37 19.75
N SER A 913 -28.38 -18.02 18.66
CA SER A 913 -29.57 -17.64 17.88
C SER A 913 -30.86 -17.95 18.66
N CYS A 914 -31.91 -17.18 18.43
CA CYS A 914 -33.27 -17.47 18.90
C CYS A 914 -34.05 -18.36 17.92
N SER A 915 -33.55 -18.48 16.69
CA SER A 915 -34.11 -19.27 15.59
C SER A 915 -33.14 -20.36 15.13
N ASP A 916 -33.60 -21.18 14.19
CA ASP A 916 -32.84 -22.24 13.54
C ASP A 916 -31.72 -21.74 12.62
N SER A 917 -31.63 -20.44 12.35
CA SER A 917 -30.75 -19.90 11.30
C SER A 917 -30.01 -18.62 11.69
N ILE A 918 -28.74 -18.53 11.30
CA ILE A 918 -27.89 -17.36 11.54
C ILE A 918 -26.95 -17.13 10.34
N THR A 919 -26.87 -15.87 9.92
CA THR A 919 -26.01 -15.42 8.83
C THR A 919 -24.76 -14.76 9.40
N VAL A 920 -23.61 -15.21 8.92
CA VAL A 920 -22.30 -14.66 9.25
C VAL A 920 -21.76 -14.00 7.98
N ARG A 921 -21.46 -12.71 8.04
CA ARG A 921 -20.98 -11.90 6.92
C ARG A 921 -19.60 -11.33 7.24
N PHE A 922 -18.61 -11.62 6.40
CA PHE A 922 -17.27 -11.04 6.49
C PHE A 922 -16.97 -10.22 5.24
N ILE A 923 -16.69 -8.92 5.43
CA ILE A 923 -16.36 -7.97 4.38
C ILE A 923 -14.95 -7.41 4.64
N THR A 924 -14.18 -7.23 3.57
CA THR A 924 -12.88 -6.54 3.62
C THR A 924 -12.74 -5.48 2.53
N ASN A 925 -11.96 -4.44 2.82
CA ASN A 925 -11.72 -3.28 1.96
C ASN A 925 -10.50 -3.46 1.02
N GLU A 926 -9.97 -2.36 0.47
CA GLU A 926 -8.80 -2.36 -0.43
C GLU A 926 -7.42 -2.24 0.27
N SER A 927 -7.34 -2.21 1.61
CA SER A 927 -6.14 -1.80 2.35
C SER A 927 -5.99 -2.50 3.71
N PHE A 928 -4.77 -2.93 4.03
CA PHE A 928 -4.43 -3.70 5.26
C PHE A 928 -5.11 -5.08 5.34
N ASN A 929 -4.41 -6.06 5.92
CA ASN A 929 -4.95 -7.41 6.06
C ASN A 929 -4.27 -8.18 7.19
N PHE A 930 -5.09 -8.64 8.13
CA PHE A 930 -4.66 -9.31 9.34
C PHE A 930 -4.86 -10.83 9.25
N LYS A 931 -4.62 -11.53 10.35
CA LYS A 931 -4.74 -12.98 10.46
C LYS A 931 -6.16 -13.48 10.16
N GLY A 932 -7.19 -12.69 10.43
CA GLY A 932 -8.60 -13.04 10.28
C GLY A 932 -9.17 -13.70 11.54
N PHE A 933 -10.27 -14.43 11.39
CA PHE A 933 -10.88 -15.18 12.49
C PHE A 933 -10.93 -16.71 12.28
N LYS A 934 -11.05 -17.41 13.41
CA LYS A 934 -11.47 -18.80 13.56
C LYS A 934 -12.64 -18.82 14.54
N MET A 935 -13.79 -19.33 14.08
CA MET A 935 -14.96 -19.54 14.93
C MET A 935 -15.36 -21.01 14.99
N GLU A 936 -16.05 -21.35 16.05
CA GLU A 936 -16.64 -22.65 16.34
C GLU A 936 -18.17 -22.46 16.34
N PHE A 937 -18.90 -23.32 15.63
CA PHE A 937 -20.37 -23.31 15.62
C PHE A 937 -20.92 -24.70 15.88
N LYS A 938 -22.07 -24.78 16.54
CA LYS A 938 -22.81 -26.04 16.79
C LYS A 938 -24.29 -25.77 16.96
N SER A 939 -25.09 -26.82 16.86
CA SER A 939 -26.49 -26.80 17.26
C SER A 939 -26.63 -27.04 18.78
N ILE A 940 -27.58 -26.35 19.40
CA ILE A 940 -27.98 -26.45 20.81
C ILE A 940 -29.52 -26.55 20.89
N GLU A 941 -30.05 -26.98 22.04
CA GLU A 941 -31.51 -26.95 22.28
C GLU A 941 -32.06 -25.53 22.09
N GLY A 942 -33.27 -25.42 21.50
CA GLY A 942 -33.88 -24.14 21.14
C GLY A 942 -34.09 -23.22 22.34
N GLN A 943 -33.79 -21.93 22.16
CA GLN A 943 -33.82 -20.94 23.23
C GLN A 943 -35.04 -20.00 23.08
N GLU A 944 -35.94 -20.00 24.07
CA GLU A 944 -36.98 -18.96 24.17
C GLU A 944 -36.35 -17.59 24.42
N CYS A 945 -36.54 -16.68 23.46
CA CYS A 945 -36.14 -15.27 23.58
C CYS A 945 -37.39 -14.42 23.82
N MET A 946 -37.48 -13.75 24.97
CA MET A 946 -38.63 -12.90 25.29
C MET A 946 -38.75 -11.73 24.31
N GLU A 947 -39.95 -11.53 23.75
CA GLU A 947 -40.31 -10.33 23.03
C GLU A 947 -40.47 -9.17 24.02
N THR A 948 -39.46 -8.29 24.13
CA THR A 948 -39.69 -6.94 24.66
C THR A 948 -40.36 -6.10 23.59
N ILE A 949 -41.69 -6.19 23.52
CA ILE A 949 -42.51 -5.20 22.85
C ILE A 949 -42.45 -3.93 23.70
N ASP A 950 -41.61 -2.97 23.33
CA ASP A 950 -41.68 -1.63 23.91
C ASP A 950 -43.01 -1.00 23.49
N GLU A 951 -43.93 -0.85 24.44
CA GLU A 951 -45.23 -0.24 24.22
C GLU A 951 -45.06 1.22 23.76
N VAL A 952 -45.48 1.47 22.52
CA VAL A 952 -45.62 2.83 21.98
C VAL A 952 -46.65 3.57 22.81
N ASN A 953 -46.19 4.50 23.66
CA ASN A 953 -47.06 5.51 24.24
C ASN A 953 -47.45 6.54 23.17
N TYR A 954 -48.74 6.88 23.18
CA TYR A 954 -49.46 7.73 22.21
C TYR A 954 -48.93 9.18 22.10
#